data_AF-A0A147K638-F1
#
_entry.id   AF-A0A147K638-F1
#
_cell.length_a   1.000
_cell.length_b   1.000
_cell.length_c   1.000
_cell.angle_alpha   90.00
_cell.angle_beta   90.00
_cell.angle_gamma   90.00
#
_symmetry.space_group_name_H-M   'P 1'
#
loop_
_entity.id
_entity.type
_entity.pdbx_description
1 polymer ?
#
loop_
_entity_poly.entity_id
_entity_poly.type
_entity_poly.pdbx_seq_one_letter_code
_entity_poly.pdbx_strand_id
1 'polypeptide(L)'
;MKKSAALFSALLATSMSFTGIVHGESNPAPATGDFNLTVIHTNDTHAHLENVARRVTAIQDIQASAENSILLDAGDVFAGTLYFNLFEGLADVEFMNMLGYDAMVPGNHEFDKGPTTFANFVKAAQFPIVSSNIDYSKDSDLSPLYKNETAMPGDGGSIYPTQVINVNGEKVGVFGLTTEETAILSSPGETVVFEDSVEKAKEAVSTLKGQGVNKIIALTHLGNYYDLLLAEEVDGIDVIVGGHSHTQLDDPQVVNEDVEPTIIVQAKEYGEFIGDLDVTFDENGVLTAWDEMLVNVNEKDSDGNYVIAEDPAAAAKLAPYSAELETYKTTVVGSSKVVLNGERNDVRAKETNLGNLVADAMLYKAKKAGGADLAIQNAGGIRASIDAGDITLDEVLTVLPFANTLVTLELTGEEVIGALENGVSQIEQVAGRYPQVAGMKFSYEMSNPVGERVLDVRVQTENGFEPIELDEMYTVATNAYIAGGGDGYETFAKAKEEGRMNELFFVDYELFNEYLQEMGPVTSKVEARIVESDLKRLAGEDRYETAVEVSKQGWESADTVIIARGDSFADALAGAPLAKKYNAPILLTDSNKLSSATKKEIERLGAKKVMILGGTSAVSKYVEYQLGGLGVDVARVQGADRYETAANIAAKLGGNPEKAIVVSGENFPDALSIASYAANMGYPILLTDDQMLPDSTKLALSDIDETIVVGGEKVVSKDVMKKLPSATRYAGDNRYETAAVVATELHPSYKVMLANGNGFADALTGSVLAAKENAVILLTEKEEFPTATFEALVELSATHVTILGGTAVISDELIKE
;
A
#
# COMPACT_ATOMS: atom_id res chain seq x y z
N MET A 1 36.42 -48.99 -58.33
CA MET A 1 35.32 -48.03 -58.05
C MET A 1 35.81 -47.13 -56.90
N LYS A 2 36.62 -46.09 -57.21
CA LYS A 2 36.30 -44.64 -57.09
C LYS A 2 35.62 -44.32 -55.73
N LYS A 3 36.38 -43.99 -54.65
CA LYS A 3 37.14 -42.75 -54.29
C LYS A 3 36.22 -41.54 -54.04
N SER A 4 36.45 -40.60 -53.11
CA SER A 4 37.25 -40.41 -51.89
C SER A 4 36.98 -38.96 -51.41
N ALA A 5 37.32 -38.66 -50.17
CA ALA A 5 37.14 -37.40 -49.44
C ALA A 5 37.94 -36.16 -49.93
N ALA A 6 37.53 -35.01 -49.39
CA ALA A 6 38.34 -33.93 -48.78
C ALA A 6 38.92 -32.75 -49.60
N LEU A 7 38.85 -31.57 -48.93
CA LEU A 7 39.75 -30.40 -48.87
C LEU A 7 39.77 -29.27 -49.95
N PHE A 8 39.53 -28.04 -49.44
CA PHE A 8 40.30 -26.77 -49.50
C PHE A 8 40.90 -26.17 -50.81
N SER A 9 40.80 -24.83 -50.86
CA SER A 9 41.75 -23.81 -51.37
C SER A 9 41.65 -23.22 -52.80
N ALA A 10 41.42 -21.90 -52.81
CA ALA A 10 42.23 -20.82 -53.40
C ALA A 10 42.09 -20.38 -54.88
N LEU A 11 41.81 -19.06 -55.00
CA LEU A 11 42.27 -18.00 -55.93
C LEU A 11 42.72 -18.39 -57.37
N LEU A 12 42.22 -17.66 -58.39
CA LEU A 12 42.94 -16.51 -59.00
C LEU A 12 42.15 -15.83 -60.16
N ALA A 13 42.07 -14.50 -60.06
CA ALA A 13 42.27 -13.47 -61.07
C ALA A 13 41.58 -13.53 -62.46
N THR A 14 40.80 -12.48 -62.74
CA THR A 14 40.91 -11.76 -64.02
C THR A 14 40.89 -10.26 -63.76
N SER A 15 42.01 -9.61 -64.04
CA SER A 15 42.19 -8.16 -64.06
C SER A 15 41.61 -7.60 -65.36
N MET A 16 40.67 -6.67 -65.27
CA MET A 16 40.44 -5.67 -66.32
C MET A 16 40.47 -4.28 -65.70
N SER A 17 41.55 -3.58 -66.03
CA SER A 17 41.78 -2.16 -65.87
C SER A 17 40.63 -1.34 -66.48
N PHE A 18 39.99 -0.50 -65.68
CA PHE A 18 39.26 0.67 -66.18
C PHE A 18 39.99 1.94 -65.77
N THR A 19 40.45 2.63 -66.80
CA THR A 19 40.98 3.99 -66.79
C THR A 19 39.95 4.95 -66.22
N GLY A 20 40.41 5.86 -65.35
CA GLY A 20 39.59 6.94 -64.82
C GLY A 20 38.98 7.81 -65.92
N ILE A 21 37.69 8.03 -65.79
CA ILE A 21 37.00 9.21 -66.32
C ILE A 21 36.39 9.88 -65.10
N VAL A 22 36.92 11.05 -64.75
CA VAL A 22 36.29 11.99 -63.82
C VAL A 22 35.00 12.45 -64.49
N HIS A 23 33.87 11.86 -64.14
CA HIS A 23 32.57 12.50 -64.31
C HIS A 23 32.34 13.34 -63.07
N GLY A 24 32.29 14.66 -63.25
CA GLY A 24 31.76 15.53 -62.22
C GLY A 24 30.33 15.12 -61.94
N GLU A 25 30.04 14.84 -60.67
CA GLU A 25 28.68 14.69 -60.17
C GLU A 25 27.96 16.01 -60.42
N SER A 26 27.10 16.02 -61.44
CA SER A 26 26.04 17.01 -61.53
C SER A 26 25.03 16.64 -60.46
N ASN A 27 24.90 17.46 -59.41
CA ASN A 27 23.75 17.41 -58.52
C ASN A 27 22.48 17.34 -59.37
N PRO A 28 21.57 16.36 -59.15
CA PRO A 28 20.25 16.41 -59.76
C PRO A 28 19.59 17.73 -59.35
N ALA A 29 18.86 18.34 -60.29
CA ALA A 29 18.03 19.50 -59.97
C ALA A 29 16.91 19.04 -59.01
N PRO A 30 16.52 19.86 -58.02
CA PRO A 30 15.41 19.55 -57.12
C PRO A 30 14.14 19.26 -57.92
N ALA A 31 13.31 18.37 -57.40
CA ALA A 31 12.06 17.99 -58.03
C ALA A 31 11.14 19.22 -58.11
N THR A 32 10.57 19.51 -59.28
CA THR A 32 9.59 20.58 -59.41
C THR A 32 8.23 20.05 -58.98
N GLY A 33 7.77 20.38 -57.76
CA GLY A 33 6.47 19.99 -57.22
C GLY A 33 6.49 19.83 -55.70
N ASP A 34 5.35 19.47 -55.12
CA ASP A 34 5.22 19.14 -53.70
C ASP A 34 6.06 17.89 -53.35
N PHE A 35 6.63 17.85 -52.16
CA PHE A 35 7.44 16.75 -51.65
C PHE A 35 6.72 16.07 -50.48
N ASN A 36 6.32 14.81 -50.68
CA ASN A 36 5.73 13.98 -49.63
C ASN A 36 6.82 13.25 -48.87
N LEU A 37 6.71 13.19 -47.55
CA LEU A 37 7.60 12.46 -46.66
C LEU A 37 6.76 11.73 -45.60
N THR A 38 7.05 10.46 -45.40
CA THR A 38 6.55 9.67 -44.27
C THR A 38 7.60 9.69 -43.16
N VAL A 39 7.26 10.22 -41.99
CA VAL A 39 8.09 10.19 -40.79
C VAL A 39 7.57 9.06 -39.91
N ILE A 40 8.29 7.95 -39.91
CA ILE A 40 8.00 6.80 -39.05
C ILE A 40 8.69 7.05 -37.71
N HIS A 41 7.97 6.95 -36.60
CA HIS A 41 8.56 7.26 -35.29
C HIS A 41 8.18 6.29 -34.18
N THR A 42 9.12 6.16 -33.24
CA THR A 42 8.95 5.51 -31.94
C THR A 42 9.52 6.40 -30.85
N ASN A 43 9.04 6.22 -29.62
CA ASN A 43 9.56 6.86 -28.43
C ASN A 43 9.32 5.96 -27.22
N ASP A 44 10.13 6.11 -26.17
CA ASP A 44 9.90 5.50 -24.85
C ASP A 44 9.68 3.99 -24.91
N THR A 45 10.50 3.31 -25.73
CA THR A 45 10.34 1.87 -25.95
C THR A 45 10.75 1.04 -24.73
N HIS A 46 11.59 1.59 -23.84
CA HIS A 46 11.93 1.05 -22.52
C HIS A 46 12.17 -0.46 -22.52
N ALA A 47 13.05 -0.91 -23.41
CA ALA A 47 13.45 -2.31 -23.58
C ALA A 47 12.31 -3.35 -23.68
N HIS A 48 11.12 -2.95 -24.14
CA HIS A 48 10.01 -3.86 -24.39
C HIS A 48 10.24 -4.63 -25.69
N LEU A 49 11.07 -5.68 -25.61
CA LEU A 49 11.43 -6.50 -26.76
C LEU A 49 10.43 -7.63 -27.02
N GLU A 50 9.43 -7.88 -26.16
CA GLU A 50 8.44 -8.95 -26.38
C GLU A 50 7.56 -8.72 -27.62
N ASN A 51 7.35 -7.46 -28.00
CA ASN A 51 6.60 -7.09 -29.21
C ASN A 51 7.51 -6.76 -30.41
N VAL A 52 8.84 -6.82 -30.27
CA VAL A 52 9.76 -6.26 -31.28
C VAL A 52 9.62 -6.95 -32.65
N ALA A 53 9.32 -8.25 -32.68
CA ALA A 53 9.10 -8.95 -33.94
C ALA A 53 7.86 -8.45 -34.69
N ARG A 54 6.80 -8.04 -33.98
CA ARG A 54 5.63 -7.38 -34.59
C ARG A 54 5.93 -5.94 -34.98
N ARG A 55 6.70 -5.20 -34.16
CA ARG A 55 7.17 -3.84 -34.50
C ARG A 55 7.97 -3.84 -35.80
N VAL A 56 8.84 -4.83 -35.98
CA VAL A 56 9.61 -4.99 -37.21
C VAL A 56 8.69 -5.15 -38.43
N THR A 57 7.66 -5.99 -38.34
CA THR A 57 6.67 -6.14 -39.42
C THR A 57 5.94 -4.83 -39.69
N ALA A 58 5.42 -4.17 -38.64
CA ALA A 58 4.69 -2.91 -38.79
C ALA A 58 5.53 -1.83 -39.48
N ILE A 59 6.76 -1.60 -39.02
CA ILE A 59 7.67 -0.60 -39.61
C ILE A 59 8.03 -0.96 -41.05
N GLN A 60 8.32 -2.24 -41.33
CA GLN A 60 8.63 -2.68 -42.69
C GLN A 60 7.45 -2.52 -43.65
N ASP A 61 6.21 -2.75 -43.17
CA ASP A 61 5.01 -2.54 -43.97
C ASP A 61 4.82 -1.05 -44.30
N ILE A 62 5.02 -0.14 -43.33
CA ILE A 62 4.98 1.31 -43.57
C ILE A 62 6.08 1.75 -44.54
N GLN A 63 7.33 1.31 -44.32
CA GLN A 63 8.47 1.58 -45.21
C GLN A 63 8.22 1.08 -46.64
N ALA A 64 7.50 -0.05 -46.80
CA ALA A 64 7.18 -0.60 -48.11
C ALA A 64 6.04 0.15 -48.83
N SER A 65 5.14 0.82 -48.09
CA SER A 65 4.07 1.65 -48.66
C SER A 65 4.50 3.09 -48.95
N ALA A 66 5.49 3.62 -48.23
CA ALA A 66 5.97 4.99 -48.38
C ALA A 66 6.83 5.18 -49.63
N GLU A 67 6.65 6.30 -50.34
CA GLU A 67 7.53 6.70 -51.46
C GLU A 67 8.87 7.27 -50.95
N ASN A 68 8.79 8.04 -49.88
CA ASN A 68 9.88 8.71 -49.19
C ASN A 68 9.66 8.51 -47.70
N SER A 69 10.53 7.78 -47.01
CA SER A 69 10.40 7.58 -45.57
C SER A 69 11.69 7.88 -44.83
N ILE A 70 11.55 8.32 -43.58
CA ILE A 70 12.61 8.31 -42.58
C ILE A 70 12.08 7.62 -41.32
N LEU A 71 12.96 6.95 -40.58
CA LEU A 71 12.63 6.25 -39.34
C LEU A 71 13.43 6.85 -38.17
N LEU A 72 12.72 7.42 -37.19
CA LEU A 72 13.31 8.16 -36.08
C LEU A 72 12.92 7.55 -34.72
N ASP A 73 13.80 7.64 -33.73
CA ASP A 73 13.50 7.28 -32.35
C ASP A 73 13.70 8.47 -31.39
N ALA A 74 12.66 8.83 -30.66
CA ALA A 74 12.65 9.99 -29.78
C ALA A 74 13.23 9.70 -28.38
N GLY A 75 14.01 8.63 -28.19
CA GLY A 75 14.75 8.36 -26.95
C GLY A 75 14.02 7.47 -25.95
N ASP A 76 14.69 7.18 -24.85
CA ASP A 76 14.27 6.21 -23.82
C ASP A 76 14.06 4.80 -24.38
N VAL A 77 15.09 4.31 -25.06
CA VAL A 77 15.22 2.89 -25.40
C VAL A 77 15.60 2.09 -24.15
N PHE A 78 16.36 2.70 -23.25
CA PHE A 78 16.86 2.08 -22.02
C PHE A 78 15.77 1.95 -20.94
N ALA A 79 16.11 1.18 -19.89
CA ALA A 79 15.25 0.84 -18.75
C ALA A 79 14.00 0.00 -19.12
N GLY A 80 13.13 -0.29 -18.14
CA GLY A 80 11.80 -0.89 -18.36
C GLY A 80 11.68 -2.40 -18.18
N THR A 81 12.58 -3.22 -18.75
CA THR A 81 12.49 -4.68 -18.64
C THR A 81 13.82 -5.35 -18.32
N LEU A 82 13.76 -6.65 -17.99
CA LEU A 82 14.97 -7.46 -17.80
C LEU A 82 15.90 -7.49 -19.02
N TYR A 83 15.42 -7.20 -20.23
CA TYR A 83 16.29 -7.07 -21.40
C TYR A 83 17.33 -5.98 -21.16
N PHE A 84 16.95 -4.81 -20.63
CA PHE A 84 17.91 -3.77 -20.29
C PHE A 84 18.81 -4.16 -19.12
N ASN A 85 18.27 -4.80 -18.08
CA ASN A 85 19.07 -5.23 -16.93
C ASN A 85 20.23 -6.12 -17.37
N LEU A 86 19.98 -7.04 -18.31
CA LEU A 86 20.93 -8.05 -18.75
C LEU A 86 21.80 -7.61 -19.94
N PHE A 87 21.24 -6.89 -20.92
CA PHE A 87 21.91 -6.56 -22.18
C PHE A 87 22.25 -5.08 -22.35
N GLU A 88 21.79 -4.22 -21.44
CA GLU A 88 22.18 -2.81 -21.36
C GLU A 88 22.00 -2.04 -22.69
N GLY A 89 20.85 -2.27 -23.35
CA GLY A 89 20.48 -1.64 -24.62
C GLY A 89 21.06 -2.29 -25.88
N LEU A 90 21.98 -3.26 -25.73
CA LEU A 90 22.62 -3.91 -26.88
C LEU A 90 21.70 -4.89 -27.61
N ALA A 91 20.66 -5.41 -26.94
CA ALA A 91 19.62 -6.18 -27.60
C ALA A 91 18.74 -5.26 -28.46
N ASP A 92 18.40 -4.07 -27.95
CA ASP A 92 17.53 -3.09 -28.59
C ASP A 92 18.17 -2.52 -29.86
N VAL A 93 19.41 -2.04 -29.76
CA VAL A 93 20.15 -1.48 -30.90
C VAL A 93 20.31 -2.50 -32.03
N GLU A 94 20.29 -3.80 -31.70
CA GLU A 94 20.38 -4.85 -32.68
C GLU A 94 19.14 -4.93 -33.60
N PHE A 95 17.94 -4.60 -33.08
CA PHE A 95 16.71 -4.48 -33.86
C PHE A 95 16.61 -3.11 -34.55
N MET A 96 17.06 -2.04 -33.90
CA MET A 96 17.12 -0.72 -34.54
C MET A 96 18.03 -0.74 -35.77
N ASN A 97 19.19 -1.40 -35.68
CA ASN A 97 20.08 -1.64 -36.82
C ASN A 97 19.43 -2.50 -37.91
N MET A 98 18.60 -3.47 -37.54
CA MET A 98 17.87 -4.32 -38.50
C MET A 98 16.82 -3.52 -39.29
N LEU A 99 16.15 -2.57 -38.63
CA LEU A 99 15.14 -1.69 -39.20
C LEU A 99 15.73 -0.53 -40.00
N GLY A 100 17.01 -0.21 -39.78
CA GLY A 100 17.68 0.89 -40.43
C GLY A 100 17.15 2.24 -39.98
N TYR A 101 17.04 2.46 -38.66
CA TYR A 101 16.75 3.79 -38.10
C TYR A 101 17.69 4.83 -38.71
N ASP A 102 17.16 6.01 -39.00
CA ASP A 102 17.91 7.11 -39.60
C ASP A 102 18.55 8.01 -38.55
N ALA A 103 17.93 8.17 -37.39
CA ALA A 103 18.46 8.90 -36.24
C ALA A 103 17.77 8.50 -34.93
N MET A 104 18.45 8.74 -33.82
CA MET A 104 17.89 8.65 -32.45
C MET A 104 18.38 9.84 -31.61
N VAL A 105 17.53 10.40 -30.77
CA VAL A 105 17.95 11.32 -29.68
C VAL A 105 18.09 10.52 -28.38
N PRO A 106 19.09 10.78 -27.51
CA PRO A 106 19.07 10.18 -26.18
C PRO A 106 17.96 10.83 -25.33
N GLY A 107 17.19 10.00 -24.64
CA GLY A 107 16.34 10.40 -23.53
C GLY A 107 17.09 10.40 -22.20
N ASN A 108 16.34 10.53 -21.10
CA ASN A 108 16.94 10.52 -19.77
C ASN A 108 17.44 9.12 -19.38
N HIS A 109 16.71 8.05 -19.74
CA HIS A 109 17.04 6.69 -19.33
C HIS A 109 18.29 6.13 -20.02
N GLU A 110 18.75 6.74 -21.12
CA GLU A 110 20.04 6.41 -21.72
C GLU A 110 21.22 6.58 -20.73
N PHE A 111 21.04 7.38 -19.68
CA PHE A 111 22.06 7.67 -18.66
C PHE A 111 21.90 6.87 -17.35
N ASP A 112 20.95 5.92 -17.25
CA ASP A 112 20.63 5.23 -15.98
C ASP A 112 21.80 4.43 -15.41
N LYS A 113 22.55 3.78 -16.29
CA LYS A 113 23.78 3.05 -15.95
C LYS A 113 25.05 3.88 -16.21
N GLY A 114 24.87 5.17 -16.41
CA GLY A 114 25.92 6.16 -16.62
C GLY A 114 26.49 6.23 -18.04
N PRO A 115 27.40 7.20 -18.28
CA PRO A 115 27.93 7.51 -19.62
C PRO A 115 28.58 6.34 -20.36
N THR A 116 29.24 5.43 -19.64
CA THR A 116 29.91 4.27 -20.23
C THR A 116 28.93 3.34 -20.95
N THR A 117 27.76 3.09 -20.36
CA THR A 117 26.74 2.21 -20.94
C THR A 117 26.15 2.84 -22.20
N PHE A 118 25.79 4.12 -22.15
CA PHE A 118 25.34 4.85 -23.34
C PHE A 118 26.40 4.86 -24.45
N ALA A 119 27.67 5.10 -24.11
CA ALA A 119 28.76 5.07 -25.07
C ALA A 119 28.92 3.71 -25.77
N ASN A 120 28.56 2.60 -25.12
CA ASN A 120 28.58 1.27 -25.74
C ASN A 120 27.44 1.09 -26.73
N PHE A 121 26.24 1.57 -26.38
CA PHE A 121 25.10 1.62 -27.30
C PHE A 121 25.41 2.47 -28.53
N VAL A 122 25.93 3.69 -28.35
CA VAL A 122 26.33 4.58 -29.45
C VAL A 122 27.31 3.88 -30.39
N LYS A 123 28.32 3.17 -29.87
CA LYS A 123 29.28 2.42 -30.71
C LYS A 123 28.65 1.28 -31.51
N ALA A 124 27.55 0.72 -31.02
CA ALA A 124 26.83 -0.38 -31.67
C ALA A 124 25.79 0.11 -32.68
N ALA A 125 25.32 1.36 -32.58
CA ALA A 125 24.37 1.97 -33.50
C ALA A 125 24.98 2.14 -34.90
N GLN A 126 24.24 1.73 -35.93
CA GLN A 126 24.59 1.93 -37.35
C GLN A 126 24.02 3.23 -37.93
N PHE A 127 23.46 4.05 -37.05
CA PHE A 127 22.84 5.35 -37.34
C PHE A 127 23.39 6.42 -36.40
N PRO A 128 23.25 7.71 -36.74
CA PRO A 128 23.67 8.81 -35.87
C PRO A 128 22.80 8.93 -34.63
N ILE A 129 23.45 9.26 -33.52
CA ILE A 129 22.75 9.84 -32.38
C ILE A 129 22.76 11.36 -32.56
N VAL A 130 21.59 11.99 -32.58
CA VAL A 130 21.43 13.45 -32.68
C VAL A 130 21.22 14.05 -31.30
N SER A 131 22.02 15.04 -30.92
CA SER A 131 22.02 15.63 -29.57
C SER A 131 22.65 17.02 -29.61
N SER A 132 21.82 18.07 -29.66
CA SER A 132 22.25 19.47 -29.76
C SER A 132 22.50 20.15 -28.41
N ASN A 133 21.83 19.72 -27.34
CA ASN A 133 21.86 20.42 -26.04
C ASN A 133 22.59 19.65 -24.93
N ILE A 134 23.48 18.72 -25.28
CA ILE A 134 24.30 18.01 -24.30
C ILE A 134 25.78 18.29 -24.58
N ASP A 135 26.47 18.84 -23.57
CA ASP A 135 27.92 19.00 -23.56
C ASP A 135 28.59 17.74 -23.00
N TYR A 136 29.18 16.96 -23.92
CA TYR A 136 29.95 15.76 -23.62
C TYR A 136 31.43 16.01 -23.36
N SER A 137 31.91 17.27 -23.45
CA SER A 137 33.34 17.59 -23.57
C SER A 137 34.21 17.17 -22.38
N LYS A 138 33.60 17.00 -21.20
CA LYS A 138 34.29 16.58 -19.97
C LYS A 138 34.18 15.09 -19.70
N ASP A 139 33.32 14.38 -20.41
CA ASP A 139 33.12 12.94 -20.21
C ASP A 139 34.14 12.13 -21.02
N SER A 140 34.82 11.17 -20.38
CA SER A 140 35.88 10.42 -21.02
C SER A 140 35.39 9.37 -22.02
N ASP A 141 34.16 8.88 -21.87
CA ASP A 141 33.60 7.83 -22.73
C ASP A 141 32.81 8.41 -23.90
N LEU A 142 32.11 9.54 -23.69
CA LEU A 142 31.26 10.18 -24.70
C LEU A 142 31.99 11.25 -25.52
N SER A 143 32.94 12.01 -24.95
CA SER A 143 33.68 13.02 -25.72
C SER A 143 34.38 12.50 -26.99
N PRO A 144 34.92 11.26 -27.05
CA PRO A 144 35.51 10.73 -28.29
C PRO A 144 34.47 10.35 -29.35
N LEU A 145 33.21 10.18 -28.96
CA LEU A 145 32.10 9.83 -29.84
C LEU A 145 31.36 11.05 -30.37
N TYR A 146 31.45 12.19 -29.66
CA TYR A 146 30.86 13.45 -30.10
C TYR A 146 31.67 14.12 -31.21
N LYS A 147 31.01 14.37 -32.35
CA LYS A 147 31.57 15.12 -33.47
C LYS A 147 30.80 16.42 -33.63
N ASN A 148 31.48 17.54 -33.40
CA ASN A 148 30.89 18.87 -33.52
C ASN A 148 30.77 19.32 -35.00
N GLU A 149 30.01 18.55 -35.78
CA GLU A 149 29.70 18.76 -37.19
C GLU A 149 28.33 18.16 -37.52
N THR A 150 27.80 18.42 -38.71
CA THR A 150 26.54 17.83 -39.16
C THR A 150 26.77 16.43 -39.73
N ALA A 151 26.07 15.43 -39.20
CA ALA A 151 26.10 14.07 -39.72
C ALA A 151 25.53 14.00 -41.14
N MET A 152 26.12 13.15 -41.97
CA MET A 152 25.74 12.91 -43.36
C MET A 152 25.26 11.46 -43.53
N PRO A 153 24.56 11.14 -44.65
CA PRO A 153 24.07 9.78 -44.87
C PRO A 153 25.20 8.74 -44.82
N GLY A 154 24.99 7.69 -44.04
CA GLY A 154 25.97 6.62 -43.81
C GLY A 154 26.89 6.83 -42.60
N ASP A 155 26.78 7.96 -41.91
CA ASP A 155 27.38 8.13 -40.59
C ASP A 155 26.62 7.29 -39.54
N GLY A 156 27.35 6.63 -38.67
CA GLY A 156 26.81 5.86 -37.54
C GLY A 156 27.89 5.69 -36.49
N GLY A 157 27.54 5.20 -35.31
CA GLY A 157 28.53 4.92 -34.27
C GLY A 157 29.05 6.17 -33.54
N SER A 158 28.36 7.31 -33.64
CA SER A 158 28.84 8.62 -33.14
C SER A 158 27.66 9.55 -32.83
N ILE A 159 27.94 10.60 -32.04
CA ILE A 159 26.98 11.60 -31.59
C ILE A 159 27.24 12.91 -32.36
N TYR A 160 26.18 13.55 -32.83
CA TYR A 160 26.25 14.79 -33.61
C TYR A 160 25.18 15.77 -33.13
N PRO A 161 25.42 17.09 -33.19
CA PRO A 161 24.37 18.07 -32.89
C PRO A 161 23.21 17.99 -33.90
N THR A 162 23.54 17.84 -35.19
CA THR A 162 22.57 17.87 -36.31
C THR A 162 22.92 16.80 -37.35
N GLN A 163 21.94 16.43 -38.17
CA GLN A 163 22.07 15.52 -39.31
C GLN A 163 21.35 16.08 -40.53
N VAL A 164 21.87 15.79 -41.72
CA VAL A 164 21.16 15.98 -42.99
C VAL A 164 20.94 14.63 -43.66
N ILE A 165 19.68 14.28 -43.86
CA ILE A 165 19.24 13.08 -44.57
C ILE A 165 18.88 13.49 -46.01
N ASN A 166 19.37 12.73 -46.99
CA ASN A 166 19.00 12.93 -48.39
C ASN A 166 17.91 11.94 -48.79
N VAL A 167 16.70 12.43 -49.05
CA VAL A 167 15.54 11.61 -49.42
C VAL A 167 15.15 11.96 -50.85
N ASN A 168 15.45 11.07 -51.80
CA ASN A 168 15.18 11.24 -53.23
C ASN A 168 15.63 12.59 -53.84
N GLY A 169 16.72 13.16 -53.32
CA GLY A 169 17.33 14.40 -53.81
C GLY A 169 16.97 15.65 -53.00
N GLU A 170 15.99 15.56 -52.10
CA GLU A 170 15.66 16.61 -51.14
C GLU A 170 16.46 16.42 -49.84
N LYS A 171 16.75 17.53 -49.15
CA LYS A 171 17.46 17.52 -47.86
C LYS A 171 16.48 17.71 -46.71
N VAL A 172 16.49 16.77 -45.78
CA VAL A 172 15.75 16.87 -44.51
C VAL A 172 16.78 17.00 -43.38
N GLY A 173 16.68 18.06 -42.60
CA GLY A 173 17.54 18.28 -41.43
C GLY A 173 16.89 17.70 -40.19
N VAL A 174 17.69 17.03 -39.35
CA VAL A 174 17.26 16.51 -38.05
C VAL A 174 18.19 17.02 -36.97
N PHE A 175 17.66 17.42 -35.82
CA PHE A 175 18.46 17.73 -34.64
C PHE A 175 17.80 17.21 -33.38
N GLY A 176 18.60 16.85 -32.37
CA GLY A 176 18.12 16.20 -31.15
C GLY A 176 18.11 17.13 -29.94
N LEU A 177 17.12 17.00 -29.05
CA LEU A 177 17.10 17.69 -27.75
C LEU A 177 16.67 16.73 -26.62
N THR A 178 17.32 16.82 -25.47
CA THR A 178 17.04 15.99 -24.29
C THR A 178 16.71 16.86 -23.09
N THR A 179 15.75 16.45 -22.25
CA THR A 179 15.33 17.22 -21.07
C THR A 179 16.49 17.57 -20.15
N GLU A 180 16.57 18.82 -19.71
CA GLU A 180 17.59 19.29 -18.76
C GLU A 180 17.45 18.61 -17.38
N GLU A 181 16.26 18.10 -17.08
CA GLU A 181 15.97 17.35 -15.86
C GLU A 181 16.74 16.02 -15.78
N THR A 182 17.30 15.52 -16.89
CA THR A 182 18.13 14.29 -16.89
C THR A 182 19.25 14.32 -15.85
N ALA A 183 19.78 15.50 -15.53
CA ALA A 183 20.79 15.70 -14.49
C ALA A 183 20.35 15.23 -13.08
N ILE A 184 19.03 15.18 -12.83
CA ILE A 184 18.42 14.72 -11.57
C ILE A 184 17.58 13.45 -11.74
N LEU A 185 17.05 13.19 -12.94
CA LEU A 185 16.19 12.02 -13.20
C LEU A 185 16.97 10.72 -13.43
N SER A 186 18.25 10.82 -13.79
CA SER A 186 19.08 9.66 -14.14
C SER A 186 20.48 9.75 -13.52
N SER A 187 21.46 9.00 -14.05
CA SER A 187 22.84 8.92 -13.54
C SER A 187 23.92 9.43 -14.53
N PRO A 188 23.76 10.60 -15.17
CA PRO A 188 24.74 11.11 -16.15
C PRO A 188 26.09 11.53 -15.52
N GLY A 189 26.13 11.74 -14.20
CA GLY A 189 27.32 12.22 -13.48
C GLY A 189 27.60 13.72 -13.71
N GLU A 190 28.68 14.23 -13.12
CA GLU A 190 29.04 15.66 -13.20
C GLU A 190 29.72 16.07 -14.53
N THR A 191 30.06 15.10 -15.38
CA THR A 191 30.84 15.29 -16.61
C THR A 191 29.98 15.52 -17.86
N VAL A 192 28.69 15.23 -17.80
CA VAL A 192 27.71 15.47 -18.86
C VAL A 192 26.82 16.63 -18.42
N VAL A 193 26.72 17.68 -19.25
CA VAL A 193 25.95 18.89 -18.92
C VAL A 193 24.83 19.08 -19.93
N PHE A 194 23.62 19.28 -19.44
CA PHE A 194 22.44 19.58 -20.25
C PHE A 194 22.26 21.09 -20.34
N GLU A 195 22.28 21.61 -21.56
CA GLU A 195 22.15 23.02 -21.91
C GLU A 195 20.70 23.35 -22.29
N ASP A 196 20.37 24.65 -22.31
CA ASP A 196 19.02 25.15 -22.62
C ASP A 196 18.56 24.68 -24.01
N SER A 197 17.48 23.90 -24.01
CA SER A 197 16.92 23.26 -25.19
C SER A 197 16.44 24.27 -26.24
N VAL A 198 15.83 25.38 -25.84
CA VAL A 198 15.32 26.42 -26.75
C VAL A 198 16.47 27.18 -27.43
N GLU A 199 17.50 27.58 -26.67
CA GLU A 199 18.68 28.25 -27.21
C GLU A 199 19.39 27.34 -28.22
N LYS A 200 19.56 26.06 -27.89
CA LYS A 200 20.25 25.09 -28.76
C LYS A 200 19.44 24.71 -29.98
N ALA A 201 18.11 24.68 -29.89
CA ALA A 201 17.24 24.52 -31.05
C ALA A 201 17.43 25.66 -32.06
N LYS A 202 17.47 26.92 -31.59
CA LYS A 202 17.70 28.09 -32.45
C LYS A 202 19.04 28.01 -33.17
N GLU A 203 20.10 27.54 -32.50
CA GLU A 203 21.42 27.31 -33.10
C GLU A 203 21.40 26.17 -34.15
N ALA A 204 20.72 25.06 -33.84
CA ALA A 204 20.58 23.92 -34.74
C ALA A 204 19.81 24.28 -36.03
N VAL A 205 18.66 24.96 -35.89
CA VAL A 205 17.86 25.47 -37.03
C VAL A 205 18.70 26.42 -37.89
N SER A 206 19.41 27.37 -37.27
CA SER A 206 20.29 28.29 -38.01
C SER A 206 21.39 27.55 -38.76
N THR A 207 21.96 26.49 -38.17
CA THR A 207 23.01 25.66 -38.78
C THR A 207 22.48 24.93 -40.01
N LEU A 208 21.33 24.26 -39.89
CA LEU A 208 20.70 23.52 -40.98
C LEU A 208 20.26 24.45 -42.12
N LYS A 209 19.59 25.57 -41.82
CA LYS A 209 19.22 26.58 -42.83
C LYS A 209 20.45 27.14 -43.56
N GLY A 210 21.56 27.34 -42.85
CA GLY A 210 22.85 27.74 -43.42
C GLY A 210 23.43 26.74 -44.44
N GLN A 211 23.02 25.48 -44.38
CA GLN A 211 23.42 24.42 -45.31
C GLN A 211 22.42 24.23 -46.48
N GLY A 212 21.44 25.12 -46.59
CA GLY A 212 20.39 25.08 -47.60
C GLY A 212 19.32 24.04 -47.33
N VAL A 213 19.13 23.64 -46.08
CA VAL A 213 18.01 22.79 -45.65
C VAL A 213 16.81 23.67 -45.38
N ASN A 214 15.65 23.27 -45.90
CA ASN A 214 14.37 23.97 -45.70
C ASN A 214 13.25 23.03 -45.19
N LYS A 215 13.60 21.83 -44.73
CA LYS A 215 12.71 20.86 -44.09
C LYS A 215 13.42 20.39 -42.83
N ILE A 216 12.95 20.76 -41.65
CA ILE A 216 13.65 20.58 -40.38
C ILE A 216 12.75 19.86 -39.39
N ILE A 217 13.26 18.76 -38.86
CA ILE A 217 12.62 17.95 -37.84
C ILE A 217 13.41 18.09 -36.54
N ALA A 218 12.74 18.47 -35.47
CA ALA A 218 13.26 18.35 -34.11
C ALA A 218 12.89 16.96 -33.57
N LEU A 219 13.89 16.18 -33.19
CA LEU A 219 13.72 14.88 -32.52
C LEU A 219 13.96 15.10 -31.03
N THR A 220 12.92 15.06 -30.22
CA THR A 220 12.96 15.59 -28.86
C THR A 220 12.61 14.56 -27.81
N HIS A 221 13.27 14.66 -26.66
CA HIS A 221 12.95 13.93 -25.45
C HIS A 221 12.74 14.93 -24.30
N LEU A 222 11.80 15.85 -24.51
CA LEU A 222 11.47 16.95 -23.59
C LEU A 222 10.13 16.73 -22.87
N GLY A 223 9.20 16.02 -23.51
CA GLY A 223 7.82 15.84 -23.06
C GLY A 223 6.86 16.82 -23.75
N ASN A 224 5.61 16.38 -23.96
CA ASN A 224 4.65 17.06 -24.83
C ASN A 224 4.44 18.55 -24.49
N TYR A 225 4.44 18.89 -23.19
CA TYR A 225 4.30 20.28 -22.76
C TYR A 225 5.46 21.15 -23.26
N TYR A 226 6.69 20.67 -23.15
CA TYR A 226 7.88 21.40 -23.60
C TYR A 226 8.05 21.36 -25.12
N ASP A 227 7.56 20.32 -25.79
CA ASP A 227 7.50 20.28 -27.26
C ASP A 227 6.56 21.37 -27.82
N LEU A 228 5.41 21.60 -27.18
CA LEU A 228 4.52 22.72 -27.51
C LEU A 228 5.20 24.08 -27.32
N LEU A 229 5.91 24.28 -26.20
CA LEU A 229 6.66 25.51 -25.96
C LEU A 229 7.77 25.71 -26.98
N LEU A 230 8.47 24.64 -27.36
CA LEU A 230 9.52 24.69 -28.37
C LEU A 230 8.98 25.15 -29.73
N ALA A 231 7.83 24.60 -30.14
CA ALA A 231 7.15 24.99 -31.38
C ALA A 231 6.69 26.47 -31.38
N GLU A 232 6.30 27.01 -30.22
CA GLU A 232 5.94 28.42 -30.08
C GLU A 232 7.16 29.36 -30.10
N GLU A 233 8.30 28.93 -29.58
CA GLU A 233 9.47 29.79 -29.35
C GLU A 233 10.56 29.72 -30.43
N VAL A 234 10.54 28.70 -31.30
CA VAL A 234 11.62 28.44 -32.27
C VAL A 234 11.07 28.38 -33.71
N ASP A 235 11.20 29.49 -34.42
CA ASP A 235 10.83 29.58 -35.84
C ASP A 235 11.66 28.64 -36.72
N GLY A 236 11.00 27.95 -37.66
CA GLY A 236 11.65 27.15 -38.70
C GLY A 236 11.82 25.66 -38.39
N ILE A 237 11.14 25.17 -37.36
CA ILE A 237 10.91 23.74 -37.15
C ILE A 237 9.59 23.38 -37.84
N ASP A 238 9.60 22.37 -38.70
CA ASP A 238 8.41 21.92 -39.42
C ASP A 238 7.70 20.79 -38.66
N VAL A 239 8.47 19.84 -38.12
CA VAL A 239 7.95 18.69 -37.36
C VAL A 239 8.73 18.52 -36.07
N ILE A 240 8.03 18.23 -34.98
CA ILE A 240 8.58 17.78 -33.70
C ILE A 240 8.11 16.35 -33.47
N VAL A 241 9.07 15.44 -33.34
CA VAL A 241 8.84 14.04 -32.97
C VAL A 241 9.32 13.86 -31.52
N GLY A 242 8.38 13.73 -30.59
CA GLY A 242 8.65 13.83 -29.15
C GLY A 242 8.63 12.52 -28.36
N GLY A 243 9.22 12.53 -27.17
CA GLY A 243 9.27 11.42 -26.18
C GLY A 243 8.95 11.86 -24.74
N HIS A 244 9.44 11.12 -23.73
CA HIS A 244 9.50 11.44 -22.29
C HIS A 244 8.17 11.36 -21.53
N SER A 245 7.12 11.98 -22.06
CA SER A 245 5.84 12.13 -21.35
C SER A 245 4.84 10.98 -21.57
N HIS A 246 5.22 9.99 -22.39
CA HIS A 246 4.39 8.83 -22.77
C HIS A 246 3.03 9.20 -23.37
N THR A 247 2.93 10.40 -23.97
CA THR A 247 1.66 10.91 -24.49
C THR A 247 1.24 10.13 -25.73
N GLN A 248 0.00 9.62 -25.73
CA GLN A 248 -0.64 9.12 -26.94
C GLN A 248 -1.33 10.28 -27.67
N LEU A 249 -0.84 10.64 -28.85
CA LEU A 249 -1.46 11.62 -29.72
C LEU A 249 -2.11 10.93 -30.92
N ASP A 250 -3.42 10.66 -30.83
CA ASP A 250 -4.17 10.03 -31.93
C ASP A 250 -4.26 10.94 -33.17
N ASP A 251 -4.23 12.26 -32.97
CA ASP A 251 -4.14 13.30 -34.00
C ASP A 251 -2.93 14.22 -33.70
N PRO A 252 -2.23 14.77 -34.71
CA PRO A 252 -1.11 15.67 -34.47
C PRO A 252 -1.55 16.97 -33.80
N GLN A 253 -0.71 17.49 -32.92
CA GLN A 253 -0.87 18.86 -32.43
C GLN A 253 -0.22 19.83 -33.42
N VAL A 254 -0.85 20.98 -33.63
CA VAL A 254 -0.42 21.96 -34.64
C VAL A 254 -0.26 23.32 -34.00
N VAL A 255 0.92 23.92 -34.19
CA VAL A 255 1.24 25.29 -33.78
C VAL A 255 1.48 26.12 -35.04
N ASN A 256 1.13 27.42 -35.00
CA ASN A 256 1.34 28.36 -36.12
C ASN A 256 0.66 27.98 -37.46
N GLU A 257 -0.47 27.26 -37.41
CA GLU A 257 -1.20 26.71 -38.58
C GLU A 257 -1.46 27.74 -39.71
N ASP A 258 -1.78 28.99 -39.36
CA ASP A 258 -2.11 30.05 -40.33
C ASP A 258 -0.89 30.70 -41.02
N VAL A 259 0.34 30.36 -40.61
CA VAL A 259 1.57 31.04 -41.09
C VAL A 259 2.59 30.05 -41.64
N GLU A 260 3.17 29.22 -40.76
CA GLU A 260 4.18 28.21 -41.06
C GLU A 260 3.94 27.10 -40.02
N PRO A 261 3.13 26.08 -40.35
CA PRO A 261 2.71 25.07 -39.38
C PRO A 261 3.90 24.29 -38.82
N THR A 262 3.90 24.08 -37.51
CA THR A 262 4.76 23.11 -36.83
C THR A 262 3.90 21.98 -36.29
N ILE A 263 4.19 20.75 -36.70
CA ILE A 263 3.44 19.55 -36.34
C ILE A 263 4.15 18.81 -35.21
N ILE A 264 3.42 18.39 -34.19
CA ILE A 264 3.96 17.68 -33.02
C ILE A 264 3.26 16.32 -32.91
N VAL A 265 4.07 15.26 -32.79
CA VAL A 265 3.62 13.87 -32.71
C VAL A 265 4.36 13.08 -31.62
N GLN A 266 3.67 12.10 -31.02
CA GLN A 266 4.20 11.11 -30.08
C GLN A 266 3.43 9.79 -30.22
N ALA A 267 4.12 8.66 -30.03
CA ALA A 267 3.59 7.30 -30.17
C ALA A 267 3.47 6.55 -28.83
N LYS A 268 3.06 7.26 -27.76
CA LYS A 268 2.85 6.68 -26.42
C LYS A 268 4.13 6.07 -25.83
N GLU A 269 4.16 4.78 -25.47
CA GLU A 269 5.30 4.11 -24.81
C GLU A 269 5.35 2.60 -25.14
N TYR A 270 6.45 1.95 -24.75
CA TYR A 270 6.68 0.48 -24.76
C TYR A 270 6.64 -0.16 -26.14
N GLY A 271 6.73 0.67 -27.19
CA GLY A 271 6.53 0.23 -28.56
C GLY A 271 5.13 -0.36 -28.79
N GLU A 272 4.12 0.06 -28.02
CA GLU A 272 2.73 -0.33 -28.25
C GLU A 272 2.22 0.23 -29.59
N PHE A 273 2.63 1.45 -29.93
CA PHE A 273 2.30 2.13 -31.17
C PHE A 273 3.56 2.45 -31.98
N ILE A 274 3.41 2.45 -33.30
CA ILE A 274 4.35 3.07 -34.24
C ILE A 274 3.63 4.26 -34.84
N GLY A 275 4.29 5.41 -34.83
CA GLY A 275 3.78 6.59 -35.53
C GLY A 275 4.06 6.53 -37.02
N ASP A 276 3.05 6.84 -37.82
CA ASP A 276 3.05 6.87 -39.28
C ASP A 276 2.56 8.25 -39.73
N LEU A 277 3.49 9.21 -39.76
CA LEU A 277 3.19 10.60 -40.10
C LEU A 277 3.46 10.87 -41.58
N ASP A 278 2.43 11.05 -42.38
CA ASP A 278 2.57 11.56 -43.75
C ASP A 278 2.52 13.09 -43.74
N VAL A 279 3.54 13.76 -44.30
CA VAL A 279 3.58 15.22 -44.50
C VAL A 279 3.86 15.62 -45.94
N THR A 280 3.27 16.73 -46.38
CA THR A 280 3.51 17.32 -47.70
C THR A 280 4.11 18.71 -47.58
N PHE A 281 5.31 18.88 -48.13
CA PHE A 281 6.01 20.16 -48.24
C PHE A 281 5.84 20.80 -49.62
N ASP A 282 5.69 22.12 -49.67
CA ASP A 282 5.77 22.87 -50.92
C ASP A 282 7.23 23.05 -51.41
N GLU A 283 7.40 23.73 -52.55
CA GLU A 283 8.71 24.02 -53.14
C GLU A 283 9.63 24.88 -52.25
N ASN A 284 9.07 25.62 -51.28
CA ASN A 284 9.81 26.44 -50.34
C ASN A 284 10.16 25.68 -49.06
N GLY A 285 9.58 24.50 -48.86
CA GLY A 285 9.75 23.69 -47.65
C GLY A 285 8.72 23.97 -46.57
N VAL A 286 7.59 24.59 -46.90
CA VAL A 286 6.49 24.84 -45.96
C VAL A 286 5.50 23.68 -45.99
N LEU A 287 5.04 23.24 -44.82
CA LEU A 287 4.00 22.21 -44.70
C LEU A 287 2.64 22.68 -45.25
N THR A 288 1.99 21.82 -46.03
CA THR A 288 0.70 22.09 -46.68
C THR A 288 -0.38 21.04 -46.41
N ALA A 289 0.02 19.84 -45.98
CA ALA A 289 -0.86 18.77 -45.53
C ALA A 289 -0.11 17.83 -44.58
N TRP A 290 -0.84 17.20 -43.66
CA TRP A 290 -0.34 16.18 -42.74
C TRP A 290 -1.46 15.21 -42.36
N ASP A 291 -1.12 13.96 -42.09
CA ASP A 291 -1.99 12.91 -41.58
C ASP A 291 -1.17 11.94 -40.73
N GLU A 292 -1.60 11.65 -39.51
CA GLU A 292 -0.90 10.71 -38.61
C GLU A 292 -1.79 9.49 -38.38
N MET A 293 -1.16 8.32 -38.37
CA MET A 293 -1.79 7.10 -37.89
C MET A 293 -0.92 6.40 -36.86
N LEU A 294 -1.45 6.19 -35.66
CA LEU A 294 -0.82 5.31 -34.68
C LEU A 294 -1.16 3.85 -34.95
N VAL A 295 -0.17 3.08 -35.40
CA VAL A 295 -0.29 1.64 -35.65
C VAL A 295 -0.16 0.86 -34.34
N ASN A 296 -1.26 0.29 -33.83
CA ASN A 296 -1.22 -0.54 -32.61
C ASN A 296 -0.62 -1.93 -32.89
N VAL A 297 0.61 -2.13 -32.39
CA VAL A 297 1.39 -3.36 -32.58
C VAL A 297 0.87 -4.54 -31.76
N ASN A 298 0.11 -4.24 -30.71
CA ASN A 298 -0.46 -5.21 -29.80
C ASN A 298 -1.97 -5.45 -30.03
N GLU A 299 -2.56 -4.89 -31.09
CA GLU A 299 -3.96 -5.11 -31.43
C GLU A 299 -4.26 -6.60 -31.59
N LYS A 300 -5.38 -7.04 -31.00
CA LYS A 300 -5.86 -8.42 -31.11
C LYS A 300 -7.22 -8.46 -31.79
N ASP A 301 -7.40 -9.47 -32.64
CA ASP A 301 -8.69 -9.80 -33.24
C ASP A 301 -9.68 -10.36 -32.21
N SER A 302 -10.91 -10.61 -32.65
CA SER A 302 -11.97 -11.17 -31.79
C SER A 302 -11.68 -12.57 -31.24
N ASP A 303 -10.73 -13.28 -31.85
CA ASP A 303 -10.29 -14.62 -31.44
C ASP A 303 -9.07 -14.56 -30.49
N GLY A 304 -8.56 -13.36 -30.21
CA GLY A 304 -7.44 -13.10 -29.31
C GLY A 304 -6.06 -13.24 -29.95
N ASN A 305 -5.97 -13.33 -31.27
CA ASN A 305 -4.70 -13.36 -32.00
C ASN A 305 -4.23 -11.94 -32.30
N TYR A 306 -2.92 -11.72 -32.29
CA TYR A 306 -2.38 -10.43 -32.74
C TYR A 306 -2.68 -10.20 -34.23
N VAL A 307 -3.13 -8.98 -34.54
CA VAL A 307 -3.47 -8.57 -35.92
C VAL A 307 -2.21 -8.49 -36.78
N ILE A 308 -1.12 -7.94 -36.23
CA ILE A 308 0.18 -7.88 -36.88
C ILE A 308 0.94 -9.17 -36.58
N ALA A 309 1.37 -9.86 -37.64
CA ALA A 309 2.20 -11.06 -37.52
C ALA A 309 3.63 -10.70 -37.08
N GLU A 310 4.32 -11.62 -36.40
CA GLU A 310 5.73 -11.45 -36.07
C GLU A 310 6.62 -11.67 -37.29
N ASP A 311 7.61 -10.79 -37.49
CA ASP A 311 8.66 -11.01 -38.48
C ASP A 311 9.53 -12.22 -38.09
N PRO A 312 9.67 -13.24 -38.96
CA PRO A 312 10.40 -14.45 -38.62
C PRO A 312 11.88 -14.23 -38.34
N ALA A 313 12.52 -13.24 -38.97
CA ALA A 313 13.94 -12.96 -38.77
C ALA A 313 14.17 -12.26 -37.43
N ALA A 314 13.33 -11.28 -37.08
CA ALA A 314 13.34 -10.61 -35.79
C ALA A 314 13.02 -11.59 -34.65
N ALA A 315 12.00 -12.44 -34.80
CA ALA A 315 11.67 -13.48 -33.82
C ALA A 315 12.85 -14.45 -33.59
N ALA A 316 13.52 -14.87 -34.67
CA ALA A 316 14.72 -15.72 -34.56
C ALA A 316 15.90 -15.01 -33.86
N LYS A 317 15.98 -13.69 -33.99
CA LYS A 317 16.99 -12.84 -33.34
C LYS A 317 16.70 -12.60 -31.86
N LEU A 318 15.43 -12.47 -31.50
CA LEU A 318 14.99 -12.30 -30.12
C LEU A 318 15.16 -13.58 -29.30
N ALA A 319 14.92 -14.75 -29.92
CA ALA A 319 14.96 -16.05 -29.25
C ALA A 319 16.19 -16.31 -28.35
N PRO A 320 17.45 -16.06 -28.76
CA PRO A 320 18.61 -16.21 -27.88
C PRO A 320 18.57 -15.27 -26.66
N TYR A 321 18.17 -14.01 -26.83
CA TYR A 321 18.03 -13.07 -25.72
C TYR A 321 16.95 -13.53 -24.73
N SER A 322 15.80 -13.97 -25.23
CA SER A 322 14.74 -14.53 -24.38
C SER A 322 15.20 -15.78 -23.63
N ALA A 323 15.97 -16.67 -24.26
CA ALA A 323 16.49 -17.86 -23.60
C ALA A 323 17.49 -17.55 -22.48
N GLU A 324 18.32 -16.52 -22.67
CA GLU A 324 19.25 -16.06 -21.63
C GLU A 324 18.51 -15.36 -20.48
N LEU A 325 17.44 -14.60 -20.76
CA LEU A 325 16.55 -14.06 -19.74
C LEU A 325 15.91 -15.13 -18.85
N GLU A 326 15.40 -16.21 -19.45
CA GLU A 326 14.84 -17.34 -18.69
C GLU A 326 15.89 -17.98 -17.77
N THR A 327 17.16 -17.96 -18.17
CA THR A 327 18.26 -18.38 -17.29
C THR A 327 18.52 -17.35 -16.20
N TYR A 328 18.56 -16.06 -16.55
CA TYR A 328 18.82 -14.95 -15.63
C TYR A 328 17.77 -14.84 -14.52
N LYS A 329 16.49 -15.11 -14.82
CA LYS A 329 15.41 -15.17 -13.82
C LYS A 329 15.66 -16.17 -12.70
N THR A 330 16.44 -17.22 -12.94
CA THR A 330 16.80 -18.21 -11.90
C THR A 330 17.91 -17.74 -10.95
N THR A 331 18.46 -16.55 -11.16
CA THR A 331 19.51 -15.98 -10.30
C THR A 331 18.98 -15.78 -8.89
N VAL A 332 19.72 -16.28 -7.91
CA VAL A 332 19.45 -16.02 -6.49
C VAL A 332 19.82 -14.57 -6.17
N VAL A 333 18.82 -13.80 -5.76
CA VAL A 333 18.91 -12.36 -5.44
C VAL A 333 18.86 -12.07 -3.94
N GLY A 334 18.53 -13.06 -3.13
CA GLY A 334 18.50 -12.91 -1.68
C GLY A 334 18.21 -14.23 -0.99
N SER A 335 17.94 -14.17 0.30
CA SER A 335 17.44 -15.32 1.05
C SER A 335 16.56 -14.88 2.21
N SER A 336 15.58 -15.70 2.56
CA SER A 336 14.68 -15.51 3.72
C SER A 336 14.80 -16.67 4.70
N LYS A 337 14.81 -16.37 6.01
CA LYS A 337 14.75 -17.40 7.07
C LYS A 337 13.32 -17.81 7.43
N VAL A 338 12.32 -17.15 6.85
CA VAL A 338 10.90 -17.32 7.16
C VAL A 338 10.09 -17.35 5.87
N VAL A 339 8.90 -17.92 5.90
CA VAL A 339 7.95 -17.75 4.79
C VAL A 339 7.50 -16.30 4.75
N LEU A 340 7.54 -15.67 3.59
CA LEU A 340 7.05 -14.33 3.33
C LEU A 340 5.63 -14.44 2.76
N ASN A 341 4.63 -14.13 3.58
CA ASN A 341 3.21 -14.32 3.23
C ASN A 341 2.72 -13.18 2.34
N GLY A 342 2.43 -13.49 1.07
CA GLY A 342 1.76 -12.60 0.12
C GLY A 342 0.44 -13.16 -0.38
N GLU A 343 -0.17 -14.09 0.36
CA GLU A 343 -1.45 -14.69 -0.02
C GLU A 343 -2.52 -13.61 -0.16
N ARG A 344 -3.25 -13.63 -1.27
CA ARG A 344 -4.22 -12.58 -1.64
C ARG A 344 -5.21 -12.23 -0.53
N ASN A 345 -5.76 -13.24 0.14
CA ASN A 345 -6.76 -13.05 1.19
C ASN A 345 -6.17 -12.50 2.49
N ASP A 346 -4.86 -12.65 2.68
CA ASP A 346 -4.15 -12.17 3.85
C ASP A 346 -3.63 -10.75 3.59
N VAL A 347 -2.82 -10.55 2.55
CA VAL A 347 -2.19 -9.27 2.24
C VAL A 347 -3.20 -8.15 2.00
N ARG A 348 -4.44 -8.49 1.60
CA ARG A 348 -5.52 -7.52 1.34
C ARG A 348 -6.52 -7.32 2.48
N ALA A 349 -6.25 -7.90 3.65
CA ALA A 349 -7.16 -7.81 4.79
C ALA A 349 -6.45 -7.64 6.13
N LYS A 350 -5.15 -7.94 6.22
CA LYS A 350 -4.37 -7.81 7.45
C LYS A 350 -2.91 -7.49 7.14
N GLU A 351 -2.17 -7.11 8.18
CA GLU A 351 -0.71 -7.00 8.09
C GLU A 351 -0.07 -8.33 7.69
N THR A 352 0.89 -8.28 6.76
CA THR A 352 1.70 -9.44 6.38
C THR A 352 3.17 -9.10 6.45
N ASN A 353 4.01 -10.10 6.73
CA ASN A 353 5.45 -9.87 6.80
C ASN A 353 6.07 -9.58 5.42
N LEU A 354 5.51 -10.09 4.31
CA LEU A 354 5.94 -9.66 2.98
C LEU A 354 5.51 -8.22 2.68
N GLY A 355 4.28 -7.84 3.04
CA GLY A 355 3.82 -6.46 2.95
C GLY A 355 4.72 -5.47 3.67
N ASN A 356 5.09 -5.79 4.92
CA ASN A 356 6.06 -5.01 5.69
C ASN A 356 7.40 -4.89 4.97
N LEU A 357 7.92 -6.01 4.44
CA LEU A 357 9.23 -6.04 3.79
C LEU A 357 9.27 -5.21 2.50
N VAL A 358 8.21 -5.25 1.69
CA VAL A 358 8.09 -4.44 0.47
C VAL A 358 7.99 -2.95 0.83
N ALA A 359 7.14 -2.59 1.79
CA ALA A 359 7.03 -1.20 2.25
C ALA A 359 8.35 -0.68 2.87
N ASP A 360 9.08 -1.54 3.60
CA ASP A 360 10.40 -1.20 4.13
C ASP A 360 11.42 -0.96 3.00
N ALA A 361 11.39 -1.77 1.94
CA ALA A 361 12.25 -1.58 0.77
C ALA A 361 11.97 -0.25 0.05
N MET A 362 10.68 0.09 -0.13
CA MET A 362 10.27 1.38 -0.70
C MET A 362 10.76 2.56 0.17
N LEU A 363 10.49 2.52 1.47
CA LEU A 363 10.92 3.57 2.40
C LEU A 363 12.45 3.72 2.44
N TYR A 364 13.16 2.60 2.42
CA TYR A 364 14.62 2.57 2.37
C TYR A 364 15.18 3.25 1.12
N LYS A 365 14.66 2.89 -0.06
CA LYS A 365 15.11 3.45 -1.33
C LYS A 365 14.77 4.94 -1.43
N ALA A 366 13.56 5.34 -1.06
CA ALA A 366 13.16 6.76 -1.06
C ALA A 366 14.03 7.61 -0.12
N LYS A 367 14.38 7.09 1.06
CA LYS A 367 15.32 7.77 1.99
C LYS A 367 16.71 7.99 1.39
N LYS A 368 17.22 7.06 0.57
CA LYS A 368 18.49 7.25 -0.15
C LYS A 368 18.39 8.27 -1.28
N ALA A 369 17.21 8.47 -1.86
CA ALA A 369 17.00 9.19 -3.12
C ALA A 369 16.40 10.60 -3.00
N GLY A 370 16.14 11.10 -1.78
CA GLY A 370 15.54 12.42 -1.60
C GLY A 370 14.91 12.63 -0.22
N GLY A 371 14.60 11.54 0.48
CA GLY A 371 13.94 11.57 1.78
C GLY A 371 12.52 11.02 1.69
N ALA A 372 12.09 10.31 2.74
CA ALA A 372 10.70 9.89 2.94
C ALA A 372 10.51 9.58 4.42
N ASP A 373 9.35 9.93 4.97
CA ASP A 373 8.98 9.64 6.35
C ASP A 373 8.26 8.29 6.42
N LEU A 374 7.39 8.06 5.44
CA LEU A 374 6.39 7.02 5.42
C LEU A 374 6.43 6.25 4.10
N ALA A 375 5.94 5.01 4.08
CA ALA A 375 5.64 4.32 2.83
C ALA A 375 4.30 3.60 2.89
N ILE A 376 3.57 3.64 1.77
CA ILE A 376 2.30 2.94 1.56
C ILE A 376 2.39 2.14 0.25
N GLN A 377 2.23 0.83 0.37
CA GLN A 377 2.10 -0.12 -0.74
C GLN A 377 0.70 -0.72 -0.75
N ASN A 378 -0.08 -0.49 -1.81
CA ASN A 378 -1.35 -1.20 -1.96
C ASN A 378 -1.12 -2.71 -2.12
N ALA A 379 -1.87 -3.51 -1.38
CA ALA A 379 -1.79 -4.97 -1.39
C ALA A 379 -2.13 -5.59 -2.76
N GLY A 380 -2.76 -4.83 -3.66
CA GLY A 380 -2.99 -5.16 -5.05
C GLY A 380 -1.69 -5.35 -5.84
N GLY A 381 -0.61 -4.66 -5.46
CA GLY A 381 0.71 -4.78 -6.07
C GLY A 381 1.49 -6.04 -5.67
N ILE A 382 1.15 -6.67 -4.54
CA ILE A 382 1.84 -7.87 -4.02
C ILE A 382 1.06 -9.12 -4.44
N ARG A 383 1.70 -10.00 -5.21
CA ARG A 383 0.96 -11.02 -6.00
C ARG A 383 1.17 -12.46 -5.58
N ALA A 384 2.21 -12.75 -4.82
CA ALA A 384 2.56 -14.10 -4.41
C ALA A 384 3.29 -14.12 -3.06
N SER A 385 3.35 -15.30 -2.45
CA SER A 385 4.21 -15.59 -1.30
C SER A 385 5.59 -16.06 -1.76
N ILE A 386 6.59 -15.95 -0.88
CA ILE A 386 7.93 -16.51 -1.08
C ILE A 386 8.25 -17.48 0.06
N ASP A 387 8.72 -18.68 -0.27
CA ASP A 387 9.10 -19.68 0.74
C ASP A 387 10.38 -19.30 1.49
N ALA A 388 10.64 -19.94 2.63
CA ALA A 388 11.92 -19.79 3.32
C ALA A 388 13.04 -20.47 2.51
N GLY A 389 14.17 -19.80 2.32
CA GLY A 389 15.29 -20.29 1.51
C GLY A 389 15.91 -19.19 0.66
N ASP A 390 16.57 -19.62 -0.41
CA ASP A 390 17.07 -18.71 -1.45
C ASP A 390 15.88 -18.07 -2.17
N ILE A 391 15.98 -16.78 -2.49
CA ILE A 391 14.99 -16.03 -3.24
C ILE A 391 15.57 -15.77 -4.63
N THR A 392 14.86 -16.17 -5.66
CA THR A 392 15.22 -15.96 -7.07
C THR A 392 14.62 -14.67 -7.63
N LEU A 393 15.21 -14.16 -8.71
CA LEU A 393 14.65 -13.01 -9.43
C LEU A 393 13.25 -13.31 -9.98
N ASP A 394 13.00 -14.55 -10.42
CA ASP A 394 11.67 -15.00 -10.86
C ASP A 394 10.62 -14.88 -9.75
N GLU A 395 10.97 -15.23 -8.51
CA GLU A 395 10.09 -15.06 -7.36
C GLU A 395 9.82 -13.56 -7.08
N VAL A 396 10.84 -12.70 -7.16
CA VAL A 396 10.68 -11.25 -7.00
C VAL A 396 9.73 -10.68 -8.05
N LEU A 397 9.92 -11.04 -9.33
CA LEU A 397 9.04 -10.62 -10.43
C LEU A 397 7.63 -11.20 -10.30
N THR A 398 7.51 -12.42 -9.75
CA THR A 398 6.20 -13.01 -9.47
C THR A 398 5.47 -12.26 -8.36
N VAL A 399 6.20 -11.70 -7.37
CA VAL A 399 5.62 -10.88 -6.30
C VAL A 399 5.24 -9.48 -6.78
N LEU A 400 6.12 -8.81 -7.54
CA LEU A 400 5.96 -7.44 -8.04
C LEU A 400 6.02 -7.42 -9.60
N PRO A 401 4.97 -7.88 -10.30
CA PRO A 401 5.03 -8.12 -11.74
C PRO A 401 4.72 -6.89 -12.61
N PHE A 402 4.40 -5.75 -12.00
CA PHE A 402 3.88 -4.60 -12.73
C PHE A 402 4.95 -3.60 -13.13
N ALA A 403 6.17 -3.71 -12.58
CA ALA A 403 7.25 -2.79 -12.83
C ALA A 403 6.85 -1.32 -12.54
N ASN A 404 6.08 -1.07 -11.47
CA ASN A 404 5.73 0.31 -11.13
C ASN A 404 6.98 1.05 -10.67
N THR A 405 7.06 2.35 -10.97
CA THR A 405 8.09 3.22 -10.43
C THR A 405 7.75 3.68 -9.01
N LEU A 406 8.79 3.88 -8.21
CA LEU A 406 8.73 4.50 -6.89
C LEU A 406 8.61 6.02 -7.05
N VAL A 407 7.69 6.62 -6.29
CA VAL A 407 7.50 8.06 -6.21
C VAL A 407 7.43 8.50 -4.75
N THR A 408 7.59 9.79 -4.51
CA THR A 408 7.24 10.41 -3.22
C THR A 408 6.18 11.49 -3.40
N LEU A 409 5.24 11.56 -2.46
CA LEU A 409 4.20 12.58 -2.39
C LEU A 409 4.33 13.36 -1.08
N GLU A 410 4.25 14.68 -1.15
CA GLU A 410 4.12 15.53 0.04
C GLU A 410 2.65 15.58 0.44
N LEU A 411 2.28 15.01 1.60
CA LEU A 411 0.89 14.93 2.07
C LEU A 411 0.74 15.50 3.49
N THR A 412 -0.39 16.13 3.81
CA THR A 412 -0.71 16.46 5.22
C THR A 412 -1.03 15.19 6.02
N GLY A 413 -0.92 15.24 7.35
CA GLY A 413 -1.37 14.14 8.22
C GLY A 413 -2.84 13.74 7.98
N GLU A 414 -3.72 14.71 7.73
CA GLU A 414 -5.11 14.46 7.33
C GLU A 414 -5.21 13.71 5.99
N GLU A 415 -4.39 14.07 5.00
CA GLU A 415 -4.35 13.38 3.70
C GLU A 415 -3.82 11.95 3.82
N VAL A 416 -2.83 11.71 4.70
CA VAL A 416 -2.34 10.36 5.03
C VAL A 416 -3.48 9.52 5.63
N ILE A 417 -4.23 10.06 6.60
CA ILE A 417 -5.40 9.38 7.17
C ILE A 417 -6.45 9.09 6.08
N GLY A 418 -6.75 10.06 5.21
CA GLY A 418 -7.68 9.88 4.10
C GLY A 418 -7.26 8.76 3.14
N ALA A 419 -5.97 8.62 2.87
CA ALA A 419 -5.44 7.52 2.06
C ALA A 419 -5.59 6.15 2.76
N LEU A 420 -5.39 6.09 4.08
CA LEU A 420 -5.59 4.88 4.87
C LEU A 420 -7.08 4.50 4.95
N GLU A 421 -7.98 5.48 5.10
CA GLU A 421 -9.44 5.29 5.05
C GLU A 421 -9.89 4.68 3.72
N ASN A 422 -9.37 5.19 2.59
CA ASN A 422 -9.59 4.54 1.30
C ASN A 422 -9.07 3.09 1.34
N GLY A 423 -7.87 2.88 1.87
CA GLY A 423 -7.26 1.56 1.92
C GLY A 423 -8.09 0.52 2.67
N VAL A 424 -8.74 0.89 3.78
CA VAL A 424 -9.59 -0.03 4.59
C VAL A 424 -11.07 -0.03 4.18
N SER A 425 -11.46 0.75 3.16
CA SER A 425 -12.87 0.92 2.76
C SER A 425 -13.54 -0.32 2.15
N GLN A 426 -12.76 -1.28 1.63
CA GLN A 426 -13.25 -2.40 0.81
C GLN A 426 -12.64 -3.77 1.20
N ILE A 427 -12.29 -3.94 2.48
CA ILE A 427 -11.68 -5.17 2.99
C ILE A 427 -12.60 -6.38 2.76
N GLU A 428 -13.92 -6.21 2.91
CA GLU A 428 -14.91 -7.27 2.72
C GLU A 428 -14.95 -7.78 1.27
N GLN A 429 -14.47 -6.98 0.31
CA GLN A 429 -14.35 -7.37 -1.10
C GLN A 429 -12.95 -7.91 -1.46
N VAL A 430 -12.02 -7.96 -0.49
CA VAL A 430 -10.62 -8.36 -0.71
C VAL A 430 -9.99 -7.52 -1.83
N ALA A 431 -10.28 -6.22 -1.80
CA ALA A 431 -9.85 -5.24 -2.78
C ALA A 431 -8.32 -5.01 -2.72
N GLY A 432 -7.71 -4.64 -3.84
CA GLY A 432 -6.26 -4.38 -3.92
C GLY A 432 -5.81 -3.19 -3.08
N ARG A 433 -6.73 -2.28 -2.75
CA ARG A 433 -6.44 -1.02 -2.07
C ARG A 433 -5.94 -1.13 -0.63
N TYR A 434 -6.02 -2.29 0.02
CA TYR A 434 -5.57 -2.44 1.41
C TYR A 434 -4.09 -2.02 1.57
N PRO A 435 -3.73 -1.15 2.53
CA PRO A 435 -2.40 -0.58 2.61
C PRO A 435 -1.49 -1.47 3.45
N GLN A 436 -0.34 -1.87 2.91
CA GLN A 436 0.82 -2.32 3.69
C GLN A 436 1.74 -1.11 3.92
N VAL A 437 2.32 -0.98 5.12
CA VAL A 437 2.93 0.29 5.55
C VAL A 437 4.32 0.14 6.17
N ALA A 438 5.13 1.20 6.05
CA ALA A 438 6.38 1.38 6.77
C ALA A 438 6.52 2.83 7.26
N GLY A 439 7.29 3.04 8.33
CA GLY A 439 7.43 4.35 8.98
C GLY A 439 6.23 4.77 9.84
N MET A 440 5.14 4.01 9.83
CA MET A 440 3.94 4.24 10.64
C MET A 440 3.35 2.96 11.22
N LYS A 441 2.43 3.14 12.16
CA LYS A 441 1.45 2.15 12.58
C LYS A 441 0.07 2.77 12.52
N PHE A 442 -0.96 1.98 12.23
CA PHE A 442 -2.33 2.44 12.37
C PHE A 442 -3.28 1.34 12.85
N SER A 443 -4.40 1.75 13.41
CA SER A 443 -5.49 0.86 13.79
C SER A 443 -6.80 1.27 13.14
N TYR A 444 -7.69 0.30 12.94
CA TYR A 444 -8.99 0.54 12.32
C TYR A 444 -10.09 -0.37 12.89
N GLU A 445 -11.35 0.02 12.70
CA GLU A 445 -12.56 -0.71 13.13
C GLU A 445 -13.51 -0.92 11.94
N MET A 446 -13.78 -2.18 11.61
CA MET A 446 -14.61 -2.56 10.46
C MET A 446 -16.10 -2.24 10.63
N SER A 447 -16.58 -2.18 11.88
CA SER A 447 -17.96 -1.84 12.21
C SER A 447 -18.28 -0.35 12.11
N ASN A 448 -17.25 0.51 12.05
CA ASN A 448 -17.44 1.93 11.75
C ASN A 448 -17.83 2.13 10.27
N PRO A 449 -18.56 3.22 9.97
CA PRO A 449 -18.85 3.60 8.59
C PRO A 449 -17.58 3.71 7.74
N VAL A 450 -17.66 3.35 6.46
CA VAL A 450 -16.56 3.58 5.51
C VAL A 450 -16.22 5.07 5.48
N GLY A 451 -14.94 5.41 5.64
CA GLY A 451 -14.45 6.78 5.79
C GLY A 451 -14.29 7.25 7.24
N GLU A 452 -14.69 6.43 8.21
CA GLU A 452 -14.50 6.66 9.66
C GLU A 452 -13.93 5.39 10.34
N ARG A 453 -13.24 4.53 9.58
CA ARG A 453 -12.72 3.24 10.08
C ARG A 453 -11.39 3.40 10.80
N VAL A 454 -10.52 4.31 10.37
CA VAL A 454 -9.20 4.52 10.97
C VAL A 454 -9.38 5.20 12.33
N LEU A 455 -8.83 4.57 13.38
CA LEU A 455 -8.97 5.05 14.76
C LEU A 455 -7.78 5.89 15.21
N ASP A 456 -6.57 5.41 14.92
CA ASP A 456 -5.30 6.01 15.34
C ASP A 456 -4.23 5.74 14.29
N VAL A 457 -3.37 6.73 14.06
CA VAL A 457 -2.20 6.64 13.19
C VAL A 457 -1.02 7.22 13.96
N ARG A 458 0.05 6.44 14.09
CA ARG A 458 1.29 6.87 14.75
C ARG A 458 2.47 6.78 13.80
N VAL A 459 3.27 7.83 13.75
CA VAL A 459 4.44 7.95 12.89
C VAL A 459 5.70 7.68 13.71
N GLN A 460 6.68 6.99 13.11
CA GLN A 460 7.97 6.71 13.72
C GLN A 460 8.84 7.98 13.76
N THR A 461 9.16 8.46 14.94
CA THR A 461 10.09 9.57 15.21
C THR A 461 11.34 9.07 15.96
N GLU A 462 12.27 9.98 16.30
CA GLU A 462 13.44 9.65 17.12
C GLU A 462 13.05 9.19 18.55
N ASN A 463 11.87 9.58 19.04
CA ASN A 463 11.36 9.27 20.38
C ASN A 463 10.51 7.99 20.42
N GLY A 464 10.25 7.35 19.28
CA GLY A 464 9.34 6.21 19.16
C GLY A 464 8.18 6.51 18.21
N PHE A 465 7.06 5.80 18.38
CA PHE A 465 5.84 6.08 17.62
C PHE A 465 5.01 7.14 18.34
N GLU A 466 4.79 8.29 17.69
CA GLU A 466 4.00 9.42 18.18
C GLU A 466 2.76 9.62 17.31
N PRO A 467 1.63 10.16 17.83
CA PRO A 467 0.44 10.42 17.03
C PRO A 467 0.74 11.29 15.80
N ILE A 468 0.05 11.03 14.69
CA ILE A 468 0.18 11.86 13.48
C ILE A 468 -0.40 13.26 13.73
N GLU A 469 0.34 14.29 13.32
CA GLU A 469 -0.12 15.67 13.41
C GLU A 469 -0.86 16.03 12.11
N LEU A 470 -2.15 16.41 12.22
CA LEU A 470 -3.04 16.53 11.06
C LEU A 470 -2.60 17.55 10.02
N ASP A 471 -2.03 18.68 10.48
CA ASP A 471 -1.61 19.79 9.62
C ASP A 471 -0.13 19.70 9.20
N GLU A 472 0.62 18.72 9.70
CA GLU A 472 2.03 18.53 9.36
C GLU A 472 2.18 17.84 8.00
N MET A 473 3.20 18.24 7.23
CA MET A 473 3.54 17.61 5.95
C MET A 473 4.45 16.41 6.18
N TYR A 474 4.12 15.31 5.52
CA TYR A 474 4.90 14.08 5.50
C TYR A 474 5.25 13.71 4.06
N THR A 475 6.49 13.32 3.83
CA THR A 475 6.91 12.75 2.55
C THR A 475 6.58 11.26 2.52
N VAL A 476 5.63 10.86 1.68
CA VAL A 476 5.12 9.49 1.59
C VAL A 476 5.62 8.81 0.32
N ALA A 477 6.42 7.76 0.48
CA ALA A 477 6.87 6.90 -0.60
C ALA A 477 5.74 5.93 -1.03
N THR A 478 5.50 5.85 -2.34
CA THR A 478 4.48 4.96 -2.89
C THR A 478 4.81 4.54 -4.34
N ASN A 479 3.96 3.72 -4.97
CA ASN A 479 4.14 3.36 -6.37
C ASN A 479 3.31 4.29 -7.30
N ALA A 480 3.80 4.54 -8.51
CA ALA A 480 3.18 5.45 -9.47
C ALA A 480 1.71 5.12 -9.80
N TYR A 481 1.33 3.84 -9.76
CA TYR A 481 -0.06 3.42 -10.00
C TYR A 481 -1.04 4.02 -8.98
N ILE A 482 -0.78 3.89 -7.67
CA ILE A 482 -1.67 4.52 -6.66
C ILE A 482 -1.41 6.00 -6.50
N ALA A 483 -0.21 6.50 -6.83
CA ALA A 483 0.05 7.94 -6.93
C ALA A 483 -0.83 8.63 -7.98
N GLY A 484 -1.10 7.94 -9.10
CA GLY A 484 -2.04 8.37 -10.14
C GLY A 484 -3.52 8.15 -9.81
N GLY A 485 -3.87 7.73 -8.58
CA GLY A 485 -5.26 7.48 -8.16
C GLY A 485 -5.76 6.06 -8.39
N GLY A 486 -4.89 5.14 -8.83
CA GLY A 486 -5.18 3.72 -8.91
C GLY A 486 -5.72 3.18 -7.59
N ASP A 487 -6.58 2.15 -7.65
CA ASP A 487 -7.25 1.56 -6.47
C ASP A 487 -8.10 2.56 -5.63
N GLY A 488 -8.40 3.75 -6.15
CA GLY A 488 -9.25 4.75 -5.49
C GLY A 488 -8.48 5.71 -4.58
N TYR A 489 -7.15 5.79 -4.71
CA TYR A 489 -6.30 6.73 -3.96
C TYR A 489 -6.41 8.17 -4.51
N GLU A 490 -7.63 8.72 -4.53
CA GLU A 490 -7.93 10.06 -5.06
C GLU A 490 -7.12 11.17 -4.36
N THR A 491 -6.84 11.00 -3.06
CA THR A 491 -5.97 11.92 -2.30
C THR A 491 -4.57 12.02 -2.92
N PHE A 492 -4.02 10.91 -3.40
CA PHE A 492 -2.70 10.91 -4.04
C PHE A 492 -2.75 11.54 -5.43
N ALA A 493 -3.77 11.21 -6.23
CA ALA A 493 -3.97 11.82 -7.54
C ALA A 493 -4.08 13.35 -7.44
N LYS A 494 -4.83 13.85 -6.45
CA LYS A 494 -4.95 15.28 -6.18
C LYS A 494 -3.61 15.91 -5.80
N ALA A 495 -2.82 15.28 -4.93
CA ALA A 495 -1.49 15.78 -4.59
C ALA A 495 -0.56 15.82 -5.81
N LYS A 496 -0.63 14.82 -6.68
CA LYS A 496 0.07 14.81 -7.98
C LYS A 496 -0.37 15.97 -8.87
N GLU A 497 -1.68 16.19 -9.07
CA GLU A 497 -2.23 17.29 -9.86
C GLU A 497 -1.82 18.68 -9.34
N GLU A 498 -1.63 18.80 -8.02
CA GLU A 498 -1.16 20.02 -7.36
C GLU A 498 0.38 20.19 -7.40
N GLY A 499 1.10 19.30 -8.08
CA GLY A 499 2.56 19.37 -8.22
C GLY A 499 3.33 18.98 -6.96
N ARG A 500 2.71 18.19 -6.07
CA ARG A 500 3.31 17.70 -4.81
C ARG A 500 3.92 16.30 -4.91
N MET A 501 4.18 15.84 -6.14
CA MET A 501 4.78 14.53 -6.41
C MET A 501 6.20 14.71 -6.96
N ASN A 502 7.09 13.82 -6.56
CA ASN A 502 8.40 13.65 -7.17
C ASN A 502 8.53 12.21 -7.68
N GLU A 503 8.80 12.05 -8.96
CA GLU A 503 9.10 10.74 -9.57
C GLU A 503 10.56 10.38 -9.23
N LEU A 504 10.77 9.19 -8.66
CA LEU A 504 12.12 8.68 -8.39
C LEU A 504 12.59 7.67 -9.44
N PHE A 505 11.68 7.23 -10.34
CA PHE A 505 11.94 6.33 -11.46
C PHE A 505 12.57 4.97 -11.12
N PHE A 506 12.69 4.60 -9.84
CA PHE A 506 13.15 3.28 -9.44
C PHE A 506 12.04 2.25 -9.59
N VAL A 507 12.29 1.20 -10.36
CA VAL A 507 11.32 0.12 -10.57
C VAL A 507 11.18 -0.75 -9.30
N ASP A 508 9.94 -1.09 -8.95
CA ASP A 508 9.55 -1.79 -7.71
C ASP A 508 10.27 -3.14 -7.49
N TYR A 509 10.40 -3.96 -8.52
CA TYR A 509 11.12 -5.24 -8.40
C TYR A 509 12.64 -5.04 -8.27
N GLU A 510 13.21 -4.00 -8.87
CA GLU A 510 14.65 -3.70 -8.82
C GLU A 510 15.05 -3.18 -7.45
N LEU A 511 14.30 -2.23 -6.90
CA LEU A 511 14.54 -1.72 -5.56
C LEU A 511 14.33 -2.81 -4.50
N PHE A 512 13.36 -3.71 -4.71
CA PHE A 512 13.15 -4.84 -3.81
C PHE A 512 14.31 -5.84 -3.88
N ASN A 513 14.80 -6.13 -5.08
CA ASN A 513 16.01 -6.92 -5.30
C ASN A 513 17.24 -6.29 -4.60
N GLU A 514 17.50 -4.99 -4.81
CA GLU A 514 18.57 -4.26 -4.12
C GLU A 514 18.44 -4.41 -2.59
N TYR A 515 17.24 -4.21 -2.06
CA TYR A 515 16.98 -4.34 -0.63
C TYR A 515 17.26 -5.76 -0.11
N LEU A 516 16.84 -6.80 -0.84
CA LEU A 516 17.12 -8.19 -0.48
C LEU A 516 18.63 -8.51 -0.48
N GLN A 517 19.38 -7.94 -1.43
CA GLN A 517 20.83 -8.12 -1.52
C GLN A 517 21.56 -7.40 -0.38
N GLU A 518 21.14 -6.19 -0.02
CA GLU A 518 21.78 -5.40 1.02
C GLU A 518 21.41 -5.85 2.44
N MET A 519 20.17 -6.29 2.66
CA MET A 519 19.61 -6.59 3.98
C MET A 519 19.54 -8.09 4.30
N GLY A 520 19.76 -8.95 3.31
CA GLY A 520 19.64 -10.41 3.43
C GLY A 520 20.66 -11.05 4.41
N PRO A 521 20.34 -12.20 5.01
CA PRO A 521 19.09 -12.95 4.91
C PRO A 521 17.94 -12.29 5.70
N VAL A 522 16.79 -12.09 5.06
CA VAL A 522 15.65 -11.39 5.67
C VAL A 522 14.91 -12.26 6.70
N THR A 523 14.38 -11.63 7.74
CA THR A 523 13.65 -12.29 8.84
C THR A 523 12.34 -11.57 9.17
N SER A 524 11.69 -10.99 8.14
CA SER A 524 10.51 -10.14 8.31
C SER A 524 9.40 -10.84 9.09
N LYS A 525 8.74 -10.10 9.97
CA LYS A 525 7.65 -10.56 10.84
C LYS A 525 6.51 -9.55 10.83
N VAL A 526 5.36 -9.97 11.35
CA VAL A 526 4.26 -9.05 11.71
C VAL A 526 4.66 -8.33 13.00
N GLU A 527 4.49 -7.01 13.03
CA GLU A 527 4.98 -6.10 14.08
C GLU A 527 3.87 -5.22 14.67
N ALA A 528 2.61 -5.55 14.37
CA ALA A 528 1.45 -4.72 14.69
C ALA A 528 1.64 -3.31 14.14
N ARG A 529 2.00 -3.22 12.86
CA ARG A 529 1.90 -2.00 12.05
C ARG A 529 0.46 -1.72 11.66
N ILE A 530 -0.36 -2.77 11.54
CA ILE A 530 -1.77 -2.62 11.18
C ILE A 530 -2.61 -3.50 12.09
N VAL A 531 -3.52 -2.88 12.85
CA VAL A 531 -4.35 -3.56 13.83
C VAL A 531 -5.83 -3.32 13.53
N GLU A 532 -6.55 -4.39 13.19
CA GLU A 532 -8.03 -4.37 13.26
C GLU A 532 -8.42 -4.50 14.73
N SER A 533 -9.04 -3.46 15.26
CA SER A 533 -9.69 -3.50 16.57
C SER A 533 -11.12 -3.99 16.39
N ASP A 534 -11.57 -4.93 17.24
CA ASP A 534 -13.00 -5.22 17.45
C ASP A 534 -13.43 -4.51 18.73
N LEU A 535 -13.74 -3.22 18.59
CA LEU A 535 -14.20 -2.34 19.64
C LEU A 535 -15.73 -2.21 19.58
N LYS A 536 -16.38 -2.68 20.65
CA LYS A 536 -17.84 -2.67 20.76
C LYS A 536 -18.29 -1.87 21.96
N ARG A 537 -19.25 -0.95 21.80
CA ARG A 537 -19.90 -0.28 22.93
C ARG A 537 -21.28 -0.88 23.22
N LEU A 538 -21.50 -1.31 24.46
CA LEU A 538 -22.80 -1.70 24.99
C LEU A 538 -23.31 -0.61 25.93
N ALA A 539 -24.29 0.17 25.47
CA ALA A 539 -24.77 1.34 26.19
C ALA A 539 -26.26 1.61 25.94
N GLY A 540 -26.97 2.00 26.99
CA GLY A 540 -28.29 2.60 26.92
C GLY A 540 -28.29 4.06 27.39
N GLU A 541 -29.48 4.68 27.39
CA GLU A 541 -29.65 6.06 27.89
C GLU A 541 -29.29 6.19 29.39
N ASP A 542 -29.48 5.12 30.16
CA ASP A 542 -29.04 5.00 31.54
C ASP A 542 -28.60 3.56 31.88
N ARG A 543 -28.26 3.32 33.15
CA ARG A 543 -27.77 2.02 33.65
C ARG A 543 -28.75 0.85 33.46
N TYR A 544 -30.06 1.11 33.44
CA TYR A 544 -31.09 0.10 33.25
C TYR A 544 -31.12 -0.35 31.79
N GLU A 545 -31.09 0.58 30.85
CA GLU A 545 -31.02 0.32 29.42
C GLU A 545 -29.66 -0.28 29.03
N THR A 546 -28.53 0.15 29.64
CA THR A 546 -27.23 -0.52 29.43
C THR A 546 -27.28 -2.00 29.83
N ALA A 547 -27.91 -2.32 30.97
CA ALA A 547 -28.11 -3.71 31.39
C ALA A 547 -28.94 -4.52 30.36
N VAL A 548 -29.89 -3.87 29.68
CA VAL A 548 -30.67 -4.47 28.59
C VAL A 548 -29.81 -4.71 27.35
N GLU A 549 -28.95 -3.78 26.96
CA GLU A 549 -28.04 -3.98 25.81
C GLU A 549 -27.02 -5.11 26.08
N VAL A 550 -26.50 -5.20 27.32
CA VAL A 550 -25.68 -6.35 27.76
C VAL A 550 -26.47 -7.67 27.66
N SER A 551 -27.74 -7.65 28.07
CA SER A 551 -28.62 -8.81 27.98
C SER A 551 -28.90 -9.24 26.53
N LYS A 552 -29.18 -8.29 25.63
CA LYS A 552 -29.38 -8.57 24.21
C LYS A 552 -28.14 -9.16 23.56
N GLN A 553 -26.95 -8.68 23.94
CA GLN A 553 -25.69 -9.21 23.42
C GLN A 553 -25.48 -10.67 23.83
N GLY A 554 -25.73 -11.02 25.09
CA GLY A 554 -25.46 -12.37 25.58
C GLY A 554 -26.60 -13.37 25.40
N TRP A 555 -27.85 -12.93 25.23
CA TRP A 555 -29.03 -13.80 25.33
C TRP A 555 -30.12 -13.45 24.34
N GLU A 556 -30.38 -14.35 23.40
CA GLU A 556 -31.61 -14.31 22.59
C GLU A 556 -32.84 -14.63 23.46
N SER A 557 -32.71 -15.59 24.37
CA SER A 557 -33.71 -15.97 25.38
C SER A 557 -33.03 -16.44 26.67
N ALA A 558 -33.76 -16.38 27.79
CA ALA A 558 -33.29 -16.88 29.08
C ALA A 558 -34.46 -17.36 29.93
N ASP A 559 -34.42 -18.61 30.41
CA ASP A 559 -35.46 -19.16 31.29
C ASP A 559 -35.51 -18.45 32.66
N THR A 560 -34.36 -17.95 33.13
CA THR A 560 -34.21 -17.23 34.40
C THR A 560 -33.58 -15.86 34.17
N VAL A 561 -34.02 -14.86 34.93
CA VAL A 561 -33.39 -13.52 35.00
C VAL A 561 -33.03 -13.22 36.46
N ILE A 562 -31.85 -12.65 36.69
CA ILE A 562 -31.44 -12.15 37.99
C ILE A 562 -31.76 -10.66 38.08
N ILE A 563 -32.40 -10.22 39.17
CA ILE A 563 -32.74 -8.82 39.39
C ILE A 563 -31.95 -8.27 40.58
N ALA A 564 -31.20 -7.20 40.31
CA ALA A 564 -30.48 -6.43 41.30
C ALA A 564 -30.92 -4.96 41.28
N ARG A 565 -30.65 -4.24 42.37
CA ARG A 565 -30.93 -2.80 42.47
C ARG A 565 -29.87 -2.01 41.71
N GLY A 566 -30.29 -1.01 40.93
CA GLY A 566 -29.39 -0.22 40.07
C GLY A 566 -28.66 0.92 40.78
N ASP A 567 -29.16 1.39 41.93
CA ASP A 567 -28.62 2.53 42.69
C ASP A 567 -27.88 2.14 43.99
N SER A 568 -27.75 0.83 44.28
CA SER A 568 -26.93 0.31 45.38
C SER A 568 -26.38 -1.09 45.05
N PHE A 569 -25.12 -1.38 45.41
CA PHE A 569 -24.40 -2.58 44.98
C PHE A 569 -24.39 -3.73 46.00
N ALA A 570 -24.68 -3.46 47.28
CA ALA A 570 -24.29 -4.33 48.39
C ALA A 570 -24.76 -5.79 48.26
N ASP A 571 -26.02 -6.01 47.87
CA ASP A 571 -26.62 -7.33 47.72
C ASP A 571 -26.32 -8.01 46.37
N ALA A 572 -25.72 -7.28 45.43
CA ALA A 572 -25.56 -7.71 44.04
C ALA A 572 -24.15 -8.23 43.70
N LEU A 573 -23.11 -7.84 44.47
CA LEU A 573 -21.71 -8.14 44.18
C LEU A 573 -21.41 -9.65 44.03
N ALA A 574 -22.13 -10.50 44.76
CA ALA A 574 -21.97 -11.95 44.68
C ALA A 574 -22.83 -12.63 43.59
N GLY A 575 -23.57 -11.85 42.80
CA GLY A 575 -24.59 -12.35 41.87
C GLY A 575 -24.06 -13.04 40.62
N ALA A 576 -22.87 -12.68 40.13
CA ALA A 576 -22.38 -13.13 38.83
C ALA A 576 -22.22 -14.67 38.72
N PRO A 577 -21.64 -15.39 39.70
CA PRO A 577 -21.58 -16.86 39.64
C PRO A 577 -22.96 -17.52 39.62
N LEU A 578 -23.93 -16.97 40.37
CA LEU A 578 -25.29 -17.49 40.38
C LEU A 578 -25.98 -17.26 39.03
N ALA A 579 -25.82 -16.07 38.45
CA ALA A 579 -26.35 -15.72 37.14
C ALA A 579 -25.79 -16.66 36.06
N LYS A 580 -24.47 -16.88 36.04
CA LYS A 580 -23.80 -17.81 35.11
C LYS A 580 -24.30 -19.25 35.28
N LYS A 581 -24.50 -19.74 36.51
CA LYS A 581 -25.08 -21.08 36.77
C LYS A 581 -26.43 -21.28 36.09
N TYR A 582 -27.28 -20.25 36.06
CA TYR A 582 -28.59 -20.32 35.41
C TYR A 582 -28.57 -19.87 33.95
N ASN A 583 -27.40 -19.55 33.39
CA ASN A 583 -27.26 -18.88 32.09
C ASN A 583 -28.24 -17.69 31.97
N ALA A 584 -28.26 -16.85 32.99
CA ALA A 584 -29.21 -15.75 33.16
C ALA A 584 -28.50 -14.40 33.08
N PRO A 585 -29.08 -13.38 32.41
CA PRO A 585 -28.60 -12.02 32.53
C PRO A 585 -28.91 -11.45 33.93
N ILE A 586 -28.09 -10.47 34.36
CA ILE A 586 -28.42 -9.60 35.49
C ILE A 586 -29.05 -8.34 34.92
N LEU A 587 -30.30 -8.07 35.30
CA LEU A 587 -31.00 -6.83 34.98
C LEU A 587 -31.17 -5.98 36.24
N LEU A 588 -31.32 -4.67 36.03
CA LEU A 588 -31.36 -3.69 37.11
C LEU A 588 -32.77 -3.12 37.32
N THR A 589 -33.09 -2.74 38.55
CA THR A 589 -34.35 -2.07 38.91
C THR A 589 -34.11 -0.95 39.92
N ASP A 590 -35.00 0.03 39.99
CA ASP A 590 -35.06 0.92 41.16
C ASP A 590 -35.56 0.11 42.38
N SER A 591 -35.24 0.58 43.58
CA SER A 591 -35.69 -0.05 44.84
C SER A 591 -37.21 -0.21 44.93
N ASN A 592 -37.96 0.79 44.47
CA ASN A 592 -39.42 0.87 44.63
C ASN A 592 -40.21 0.82 43.33
N LYS A 593 -39.55 0.60 42.17
CA LYS A 593 -40.22 0.58 40.88
C LYS A 593 -39.45 -0.29 39.88
N LEU A 594 -40.15 -1.22 39.25
CA LEU A 594 -39.61 -1.94 38.09
C LEU A 594 -39.50 -0.97 36.91
N SER A 595 -38.30 -0.80 36.36
CA SER A 595 -38.08 0.06 35.19
C SER A 595 -38.81 -0.51 33.97
N SER A 596 -39.20 0.37 33.04
CA SER A 596 -39.90 -0.08 31.83
C SER A 596 -38.98 -0.89 30.92
N ALA A 597 -37.69 -0.58 30.87
CA ALA A 597 -36.72 -1.32 30.09
C ALA A 597 -36.55 -2.76 30.61
N THR A 598 -36.33 -2.92 31.92
CA THR A 598 -36.19 -4.24 32.55
C THR A 598 -37.44 -5.08 32.40
N LYS A 599 -38.63 -4.49 32.54
CA LYS A 599 -39.89 -5.20 32.28
C LYS A 599 -39.94 -5.75 30.84
N LYS A 600 -39.70 -4.90 29.84
CA LYS A 600 -39.74 -5.29 28.42
C LYS A 600 -38.70 -6.36 28.10
N GLU A 601 -37.53 -6.28 28.73
CA GLU A 601 -36.46 -7.24 28.50
C GLU A 601 -36.76 -8.62 29.09
N ILE A 602 -37.36 -8.69 30.28
CA ILE A 602 -37.87 -9.95 30.85
C ILE A 602 -38.89 -10.60 29.90
N GLU A 603 -39.79 -9.80 29.33
CA GLU A 603 -40.78 -10.26 28.34
C GLU A 603 -40.11 -10.73 27.04
N ARG A 604 -39.12 -9.99 26.51
CA ARG A 604 -38.35 -10.36 25.31
C ARG A 604 -37.62 -11.68 25.49
N LEU A 605 -36.97 -11.88 26.63
CA LEU A 605 -36.22 -13.10 26.95
C LEU A 605 -37.12 -14.33 27.11
N GLY A 606 -38.44 -14.14 27.25
CA GLY A 606 -39.38 -15.22 27.54
C GLY A 606 -39.14 -15.87 28.90
N ALA A 607 -38.65 -15.08 29.87
CA ALA A 607 -38.24 -15.61 31.16
C ALA A 607 -39.42 -16.22 31.93
N LYS A 608 -39.19 -17.39 32.52
CA LYS A 608 -40.18 -18.10 33.35
C LYS A 608 -39.96 -17.85 34.83
N LYS A 609 -38.73 -17.49 35.20
CA LYS A 609 -38.32 -17.29 36.58
C LYS A 609 -37.52 -16.00 36.73
N VAL A 610 -37.76 -15.30 37.83
CA VAL A 610 -36.97 -14.15 38.26
C VAL A 610 -36.40 -14.41 39.65
N MET A 611 -35.11 -14.16 39.84
CA MET A 611 -34.45 -14.24 41.14
C MET A 611 -34.00 -12.85 41.58
N ILE A 612 -34.65 -12.30 42.60
CA ILE A 612 -34.31 -11.02 43.20
C ILE A 612 -33.15 -11.22 44.19
N LEU A 613 -32.09 -10.42 44.05
CA LEU A 613 -31.00 -10.34 45.01
C LEU A 613 -31.26 -9.21 46.00
N GLY A 614 -31.19 -9.55 47.29
CA GLY A 614 -31.33 -8.61 48.40
C GLY A 614 -32.71 -8.59 49.05
N GLY A 615 -32.74 -7.98 50.23
CA GLY A 615 -33.93 -7.87 51.06
C GLY A 615 -34.98 -6.91 50.49
N THR A 616 -36.12 -6.77 51.18
CA THR A 616 -37.19 -5.85 50.75
C THR A 616 -36.83 -4.38 50.89
N SER A 617 -35.76 -4.04 51.62
CA SER A 617 -35.17 -2.70 51.65
C SER A 617 -34.30 -2.41 50.42
N ALA A 618 -33.74 -3.45 49.79
CA ALA A 618 -33.03 -3.34 48.53
C ALA A 618 -34.04 -3.28 47.39
N VAL A 619 -34.80 -4.34 47.18
CA VAL A 619 -35.85 -4.42 46.15
C VAL A 619 -37.19 -4.66 46.82
N SER A 620 -38.06 -3.65 46.82
CA SER A 620 -39.32 -3.66 47.55
C SER A 620 -40.26 -4.79 47.16
N LYS A 621 -41.21 -5.10 48.05
CA LYS A 621 -42.32 -6.01 47.73
C LYS A 621 -43.19 -5.50 46.58
N TYR A 622 -43.19 -4.19 46.32
CA TYR A 622 -43.93 -3.64 45.19
C TYR A 622 -43.28 -4.03 43.86
N VAL A 623 -41.95 -3.99 43.75
CA VAL A 623 -41.24 -4.50 42.58
C VAL A 623 -41.46 -6.00 42.41
N GLU A 624 -41.40 -6.77 43.50
CA GLU A 624 -41.72 -8.21 43.50
C GLU A 624 -43.14 -8.48 42.97
N TYR A 625 -44.12 -7.67 43.39
CA TYR A 625 -45.49 -7.75 42.87
C TYR A 625 -45.58 -7.38 41.38
N GLN A 626 -44.87 -6.34 40.93
CA GLN A 626 -44.80 -5.96 39.52
C GLN A 626 -44.21 -7.09 38.65
N LEU A 627 -43.17 -7.76 39.14
CA LEU A 627 -42.57 -8.93 38.49
C LEU A 627 -43.55 -10.09 38.41
N GLY A 628 -44.24 -10.43 39.50
CA GLY A 628 -45.28 -11.48 39.49
C GLY A 628 -46.42 -11.18 38.53
N GLY A 629 -46.74 -9.90 38.30
CA GLY A 629 -47.70 -9.45 37.29
C GLY A 629 -47.30 -9.75 35.84
N LEU A 630 -46.05 -10.12 35.58
CA LEU A 630 -45.56 -10.57 34.26
C LEU A 630 -45.80 -12.07 34.01
N GLY A 631 -46.31 -12.80 35.01
CA GLY A 631 -46.56 -14.24 34.89
C GLY A 631 -45.32 -15.12 35.12
N VAL A 632 -44.26 -14.58 35.70
CA VAL A 632 -43.01 -15.29 36.04
C VAL A 632 -43.02 -15.78 37.49
N ASP A 633 -42.33 -16.88 37.77
CA ASP A 633 -42.07 -17.36 39.13
C ASP A 633 -41.01 -16.48 39.80
N VAL A 634 -41.35 -15.80 40.90
CA VAL A 634 -40.45 -14.86 41.57
C VAL A 634 -39.89 -15.49 42.83
N ALA A 635 -38.56 -15.66 42.85
CA ALA A 635 -37.80 -16.09 44.02
C ALA A 635 -36.93 -14.93 44.54
N ARG A 636 -36.64 -14.93 45.84
CA ARG A 636 -35.78 -13.94 46.48
C ARG A 636 -34.64 -14.61 47.23
N VAL A 637 -33.43 -14.12 47.05
CA VAL A 637 -32.23 -14.50 47.80
C VAL A 637 -31.81 -13.29 48.64
N GLN A 638 -31.92 -13.40 49.95
CA GLN A 638 -31.70 -12.28 50.89
C GLN A 638 -31.05 -12.79 52.18
N GLY A 639 -30.31 -11.93 52.87
CA GLY A 639 -29.87 -12.09 54.25
C GLY A 639 -30.29 -10.91 55.13
N ALA A 640 -29.90 -10.92 56.40
CA ALA A 640 -30.07 -9.78 57.31
C ALA A 640 -29.20 -8.57 56.91
N ASP A 641 -28.06 -8.85 56.26
CA ASP A 641 -27.12 -7.87 55.72
C ASP A 641 -26.48 -8.40 54.42
N ARG A 642 -25.57 -7.60 53.85
CA ARG A 642 -24.87 -7.91 52.59
C ARG A 642 -24.03 -9.20 52.66
N TYR A 643 -23.47 -9.50 53.83
CA TYR A 643 -22.61 -10.68 54.01
C TYR A 643 -23.44 -11.96 54.05
N GLU A 644 -24.56 -11.93 54.78
CA GLU A 644 -25.52 -13.05 54.77
C GLU A 644 -26.21 -13.20 53.41
N THR A 645 -26.53 -12.12 52.70
CA THR A 645 -27.03 -12.22 51.31
C THR A 645 -26.01 -12.94 50.42
N ALA A 646 -24.72 -12.57 50.48
CA ALA A 646 -23.67 -13.24 49.70
C ALA A 646 -23.50 -14.73 50.08
N ALA A 647 -23.53 -15.07 51.36
CA ALA A 647 -23.53 -16.46 51.84
C ALA A 647 -24.74 -17.25 51.33
N ASN A 648 -25.93 -16.64 51.30
CA ASN A 648 -27.14 -17.26 50.77
C ASN A 648 -27.11 -17.42 49.24
N ILE A 649 -26.47 -16.50 48.51
CA ILE A 649 -26.18 -16.65 47.08
C ILE A 649 -25.23 -17.84 46.85
N ALA A 650 -24.16 -17.95 47.62
CA ALA A 650 -23.21 -19.07 47.58
C ALA A 650 -23.92 -20.41 47.85
N ALA A 651 -24.81 -20.46 48.85
CA ALA A 651 -25.61 -21.66 49.14
C ALA A 651 -26.55 -22.05 47.97
N LYS A 652 -27.03 -21.09 47.17
CA LYS A 652 -27.82 -21.37 45.95
C LYS A 652 -26.97 -21.76 44.75
N LEU A 653 -25.71 -21.36 44.70
CA LEU A 653 -24.74 -21.88 43.75
C LEU A 653 -24.56 -23.39 43.98
N GLY A 654 -24.47 -23.82 45.24
CA GLY A 654 -24.42 -25.23 45.63
C GLY A 654 -23.19 -25.96 45.07
N GLY A 655 -23.15 -27.29 45.21
CA GLY A 655 -21.98 -28.09 44.85
C GLY A 655 -20.87 -28.00 45.91
N ASN A 656 -19.69 -28.54 45.56
CA ASN A 656 -18.47 -28.49 46.37
C ASN A 656 -17.38 -27.74 45.58
N PRO A 657 -17.45 -26.39 45.50
CA PRO A 657 -16.48 -25.63 44.74
C PRO A 657 -15.09 -25.78 45.37
N GLU A 658 -14.06 -25.89 44.52
CA GLU A 658 -12.67 -26.04 44.96
C GLU A 658 -12.20 -24.83 45.78
N LYS A 659 -12.61 -23.63 45.35
CA LYS A 659 -12.22 -22.36 45.98
C LYS A 659 -13.41 -21.44 46.20
N ALA A 660 -13.25 -20.49 47.11
CA ALA A 660 -14.13 -19.33 47.25
C ALA A 660 -13.34 -18.03 47.07
N ILE A 661 -14.01 -17.02 46.52
CA ILE A 661 -13.47 -15.67 46.41
C ILE A 661 -13.92 -14.88 47.65
N VAL A 662 -13.00 -14.15 48.28
CA VAL A 662 -13.29 -13.26 49.41
C VAL A 662 -12.89 -11.84 49.06
N VAL A 663 -13.87 -10.95 49.06
CA VAL A 663 -13.69 -9.52 48.72
C VAL A 663 -14.35 -8.63 49.78
N SER A 664 -13.97 -7.36 49.83
CA SER A 664 -14.61 -6.41 50.72
C SER A 664 -16.09 -6.24 50.38
N GLY A 665 -16.95 -6.23 51.41
CA GLY A 665 -18.35 -5.85 51.27
C GLY A 665 -18.57 -4.33 51.33
N GLU A 666 -17.55 -3.56 51.70
CA GLU A 666 -17.67 -2.11 51.94
C GLU A 666 -17.50 -1.27 50.66
N ASN A 667 -16.88 -1.84 49.63
CA ASN A 667 -16.69 -1.23 48.32
C ASN A 667 -16.89 -2.27 47.21
N PHE A 668 -17.00 -1.84 45.96
CA PHE A 668 -17.34 -2.71 44.82
C PHE A 668 -16.22 -3.06 43.83
N PRO A 669 -15.16 -2.25 43.58
CA PRO A 669 -14.27 -2.50 42.44
C PRO A 669 -13.61 -3.88 42.42
N ASP A 670 -13.11 -4.33 43.58
CA ASP A 670 -12.44 -5.64 43.72
C ASP A 670 -13.39 -6.82 43.47
N ALA A 671 -14.67 -6.66 43.84
CA ALA A 671 -15.68 -7.67 43.59
C ALA A 671 -16.05 -7.76 42.09
N LEU A 672 -16.07 -6.62 41.40
CA LEU A 672 -16.42 -6.56 39.98
C LEU A 672 -15.27 -7.05 39.08
N SER A 673 -14.02 -6.75 39.43
CA SER A 673 -12.86 -7.22 38.63
C SER A 673 -12.73 -8.75 38.62
N ILE A 674 -13.07 -9.42 39.73
CA ILE A 674 -13.00 -10.89 39.85
C ILE A 674 -14.29 -11.60 39.44
N ALA A 675 -15.38 -10.86 39.21
CA ALA A 675 -16.71 -11.44 39.03
C ALA A 675 -16.81 -12.40 37.84
N SER A 676 -16.17 -12.06 36.70
CA SER A 676 -16.20 -12.91 35.50
C SER A 676 -15.42 -14.21 35.70
N TYR A 677 -14.24 -14.14 36.32
CA TYR A 677 -13.44 -15.31 36.70
C TYR A 677 -14.20 -16.21 37.68
N ALA A 678 -14.74 -15.63 38.75
CA ALA A 678 -15.50 -16.37 39.75
C ALA A 678 -16.71 -17.08 39.11
N ALA A 679 -17.41 -16.41 38.21
CA ALA A 679 -18.53 -16.98 37.48
C ALA A 679 -18.11 -18.12 36.55
N ASN A 680 -16.98 -17.97 35.84
CA ASN A 680 -16.46 -19.02 34.96
C ASN A 680 -16.01 -20.27 35.69
N MET A 681 -15.35 -20.09 36.84
CA MET A 681 -14.91 -21.21 37.67
C MET A 681 -16.03 -21.80 38.52
N GLY A 682 -17.18 -21.14 38.60
CA GLY A 682 -18.27 -21.53 39.49
C GLY A 682 -17.91 -21.35 40.97
N TYR A 683 -17.01 -20.42 41.28
CA TYR A 683 -16.59 -20.12 42.64
C TYR A 683 -17.54 -19.09 43.28
N PRO A 684 -18.01 -19.32 44.51
CA PRO A 684 -18.82 -18.35 45.21
C PRO A 684 -17.97 -17.11 45.56
N ILE A 685 -18.58 -15.93 45.40
CA ILE A 685 -18.03 -14.68 45.92
C ILE A 685 -18.66 -14.45 47.30
N LEU A 686 -17.81 -14.32 48.31
CA LEU A 686 -18.20 -14.05 49.68
C LEU A 686 -17.64 -12.69 50.11
N LEU A 687 -18.40 -11.98 50.94
CA LEU A 687 -18.07 -10.63 51.37
C LEU A 687 -17.50 -10.63 52.79
N THR A 688 -16.57 -9.71 53.07
CA THR A 688 -16.04 -9.47 54.42
C THR A 688 -16.02 -7.99 54.76
N ASP A 689 -16.06 -7.68 56.05
CA ASP A 689 -15.66 -6.37 56.57
C ASP A 689 -14.12 -6.26 56.54
N ASP A 690 -13.58 -5.04 56.62
CA ASP A 690 -12.15 -4.77 56.47
C ASP A 690 -11.32 -5.40 57.62
N GLN A 691 -11.84 -5.37 58.86
CA GLN A 691 -11.18 -5.90 60.05
C GLN A 691 -11.81 -7.20 60.57
N MET A 692 -13.07 -7.48 60.22
CA MET A 692 -13.82 -8.60 60.77
C MET A 692 -14.33 -9.56 59.69
N LEU A 693 -14.13 -10.85 59.89
CA LEU A 693 -14.77 -11.89 59.07
C LEU A 693 -16.17 -12.18 59.65
N PRO A 694 -17.27 -11.87 58.93
CA PRO A 694 -18.62 -12.10 59.42
C PRO A 694 -18.91 -13.58 59.66
N ASP A 695 -19.78 -13.90 60.63
CA ASP A 695 -20.12 -15.28 60.96
C ASP A 695 -20.81 -16.01 59.79
N SER A 696 -21.63 -15.30 59.00
CA SER A 696 -22.26 -15.83 57.79
C SER A 696 -21.23 -16.23 56.72
N THR A 697 -20.22 -15.39 56.50
CA THR A 697 -19.11 -15.67 55.59
C THR A 697 -18.26 -16.84 56.08
N LYS A 698 -17.95 -16.87 57.39
CA LYS A 698 -17.21 -17.98 58.00
C LYS A 698 -17.97 -19.31 57.86
N LEU A 699 -19.29 -19.28 58.03
CA LEU A 699 -20.13 -20.47 57.84
C LEU A 699 -20.12 -20.94 56.39
N ALA A 700 -20.22 -20.03 55.42
CA ALA A 700 -20.17 -20.37 54.00
C ALA A 700 -18.81 -20.96 53.54
N LEU A 701 -17.74 -20.73 54.30
CA LEU A 701 -16.40 -21.25 54.06
C LEU A 701 -16.14 -22.62 54.70
N SER A 702 -17.10 -23.23 55.42
CA SER A 702 -16.83 -24.44 56.23
C SER A 702 -16.34 -25.64 55.43
N ASP A 703 -16.74 -25.74 54.16
CA ASP A 703 -16.41 -26.84 53.25
C ASP A 703 -15.51 -26.36 52.08
N ILE A 704 -14.77 -25.26 52.27
CA ILE A 704 -13.85 -24.68 51.28
C ILE A 704 -12.41 -24.87 51.74
N ASP A 705 -11.57 -25.45 50.89
CA ASP A 705 -10.17 -25.75 51.20
C ASP A 705 -9.21 -24.61 50.87
N GLU A 706 -9.55 -23.79 49.86
CA GLU A 706 -8.73 -22.69 49.36
C GLU A 706 -9.53 -21.42 49.11
N THR A 707 -8.91 -20.27 49.33
CA THR A 707 -9.54 -18.96 49.08
C THR A 707 -8.66 -18.04 48.26
N ILE A 708 -9.32 -17.22 47.45
CA ILE A 708 -8.69 -16.12 46.71
C ILE A 708 -9.20 -14.82 47.35
N VAL A 709 -8.27 -14.00 47.83
CA VAL A 709 -8.57 -12.68 48.38
C VAL A 709 -8.27 -11.63 47.33
N VAL A 710 -9.27 -10.83 46.95
CA VAL A 710 -9.06 -9.72 46.01
C VAL A 710 -9.18 -8.39 46.74
N GLY A 711 -8.21 -7.52 46.49
CA GLY A 711 -8.09 -6.20 47.13
C GLY A 711 -6.94 -6.13 48.13
N GLY A 712 -6.45 -4.91 48.36
CA GLY A 712 -5.33 -4.64 49.25
C GLY A 712 -5.63 -4.84 50.75
N GLU A 713 -4.61 -4.72 51.59
CA GLU A 713 -4.74 -4.94 53.04
C GLU A 713 -5.65 -3.92 53.76
N LYS A 714 -5.93 -2.78 53.13
CA LYS A 714 -6.84 -1.76 53.67
C LYS A 714 -8.31 -2.15 53.57
N VAL A 715 -8.67 -3.01 52.61
CA VAL A 715 -10.05 -3.41 52.34
C VAL A 715 -10.34 -4.84 52.76
N VAL A 716 -9.30 -5.68 52.83
CA VAL A 716 -9.32 -7.00 53.49
C VAL A 716 -8.03 -7.16 54.28
N SER A 717 -8.09 -6.95 55.60
CA SER A 717 -6.89 -6.96 56.46
C SER A 717 -6.17 -8.30 56.48
N LYS A 718 -4.88 -8.27 56.86
CA LYS A 718 -4.10 -9.49 57.15
C LYS A 718 -4.76 -10.38 58.21
N ASP A 719 -5.49 -9.80 59.16
CA ASP A 719 -6.14 -10.55 60.23
C ASP A 719 -7.43 -11.23 59.78
N VAL A 720 -8.15 -10.65 58.82
CA VAL A 720 -9.20 -11.38 58.09
C VAL A 720 -8.58 -12.51 57.28
N MET A 721 -7.53 -12.24 56.49
CA MET A 721 -6.89 -13.23 55.63
C MET A 721 -6.36 -14.45 56.38
N LYS A 722 -5.78 -14.29 57.58
CA LYS A 722 -5.32 -15.41 58.43
C LYS A 722 -6.43 -16.35 58.89
N LYS A 723 -7.70 -15.91 58.86
CA LYS A 723 -8.87 -16.70 59.25
C LYS A 723 -9.45 -17.49 58.08
N LEU A 724 -8.96 -17.26 56.87
CA LEU A 724 -9.44 -17.89 55.65
C LEU A 724 -8.63 -19.18 55.34
N PRO A 725 -9.27 -20.20 54.76
CA PRO A 725 -8.58 -21.44 54.38
C PRO A 725 -7.64 -21.18 53.19
N SER A 726 -6.36 -21.51 53.36
CA SER A 726 -5.30 -21.45 52.34
C SER A 726 -5.38 -20.23 51.40
N ALA A 727 -5.41 -19.02 51.97
CA ALA A 727 -5.70 -17.80 51.23
C ALA A 727 -4.52 -17.30 50.37
N THR A 728 -4.78 -17.02 49.10
CA THR A 728 -3.87 -16.32 48.18
C THR A 728 -4.45 -14.94 47.84
N ARG A 729 -3.62 -13.89 47.84
CA ARG A 729 -4.08 -12.50 47.59
C ARG A 729 -3.67 -12.01 46.21
N TYR A 730 -4.61 -11.32 45.53
CA TYR A 730 -4.39 -10.57 44.30
C TYR A 730 -4.83 -9.12 44.53
N ALA A 731 -3.90 -8.17 44.40
CA ALA A 731 -4.14 -6.77 44.71
C ALA A 731 -3.09 -5.87 44.04
N GLY A 732 -3.51 -4.67 43.67
CA GLY A 732 -2.64 -3.54 43.33
C GLY A 732 -2.80 -2.38 44.31
N ASP A 733 -2.15 -1.25 44.05
CA ASP A 733 -2.19 -0.07 44.92
C ASP A 733 -3.54 0.66 44.86
N ASN A 734 -4.27 0.49 43.75
CA ASN A 734 -5.60 1.04 43.53
C ASN A 734 -6.53 0.04 42.81
N ARG A 735 -7.75 0.50 42.47
CA ARG A 735 -8.78 -0.34 41.84
C ARG A 735 -8.44 -0.78 40.42
N TYR A 736 -7.70 0.05 39.68
CA TYR A 736 -7.32 -0.22 38.29
C TYR A 736 -6.20 -1.26 38.25
N GLU A 737 -5.17 -1.08 39.10
CA GLU A 737 -4.10 -2.06 39.25
C GLU A 737 -4.60 -3.40 39.79
N THR A 738 -5.55 -3.40 40.74
CA THR A 738 -6.15 -4.65 41.23
C THR A 738 -6.92 -5.37 40.11
N ALA A 739 -7.63 -4.63 39.25
CA ALA A 739 -8.30 -5.21 38.10
C ALA A 739 -7.31 -5.75 37.06
N ALA A 740 -6.22 -5.03 36.79
CA ALA A 740 -5.13 -5.46 35.91
C ALA A 740 -4.51 -6.78 36.40
N VAL A 741 -4.09 -6.86 37.67
CA VAL A 741 -3.52 -8.07 38.27
C VAL A 741 -4.48 -9.26 38.17
N VAL A 742 -5.77 -9.05 38.44
CA VAL A 742 -6.77 -10.12 38.29
C VAL A 742 -6.88 -10.58 36.83
N ALA A 743 -6.92 -9.64 35.89
CA ALA A 743 -7.07 -9.95 34.47
C ALA A 743 -5.84 -10.69 33.90
N THR A 744 -4.63 -10.27 34.25
CA THR A 744 -3.39 -10.83 33.69
C THR A 744 -2.95 -12.12 34.39
N GLU A 745 -3.09 -12.23 35.71
CA GLU A 745 -2.57 -13.38 36.46
C GLU A 745 -3.58 -14.53 36.61
N LEU A 746 -4.87 -14.23 36.79
CA LEU A 746 -5.88 -15.26 37.08
C LEU A 746 -6.60 -15.77 35.83
N HIS A 747 -6.85 -14.89 34.86
CA HIS A 747 -7.69 -15.23 33.70
C HIS A 747 -7.27 -14.51 32.41
N PRO A 748 -6.02 -14.59 31.95
CA PRO A 748 -5.58 -13.86 30.76
C PRO A 748 -6.43 -14.20 29.54
N SER A 749 -6.98 -13.17 28.91
CA SER A 749 -7.84 -13.25 27.73
C SER A 749 -7.62 -12.04 26.83
N TYR A 750 -7.54 -12.28 25.52
CA TYR A 750 -7.50 -11.21 24.50
C TYR A 750 -8.87 -10.51 24.33
N LYS A 751 -9.91 -11.02 25.01
CA LYS A 751 -11.24 -10.41 25.09
C LYS A 751 -11.38 -9.65 26.40
N VAL A 752 -11.60 -8.35 26.31
CA VAL A 752 -11.66 -7.46 27.46
C VAL A 752 -12.99 -6.73 27.47
N MET A 753 -13.63 -6.65 28.64
CA MET A 753 -14.72 -5.73 28.89
C MET A 753 -14.22 -4.57 29.75
N LEU A 754 -14.26 -3.37 29.19
CA LEU A 754 -13.82 -2.16 29.85
C LEU A 754 -15.00 -1.46 30.51
N ALA A 755 -14.92 -1.22 31.82
CA ALA A 755 -15.97 -0.53 32.56
C ALA A 755 -15.42 0.62 33.40
N ASN A 756 -16.27 1.60 33.73
CA ASN A 756 -15.86 2.71 34.57
C ASN A 756 -15.66 2.24 36.02
N GLY A 757 -14.48 2.49 36.58
CA GLY A 757 -14.12 2.06 37.94
C GLY A 757 -14.83 2.83 39.06
N ASN A 758 -15.47 3.97 38.77
CA ASN A 758 -16.23 4.79 39.71
C ASN A 758 -17.73 4.47 39.73
N GLY A 759 -18.23 3.72 38.75
CA GLY A 759 -19.58 3.15 38.72
C GLY A 759 -19.55 1.64 38.93
N PHE A 760 -20.68 1.06 39.38
CA PHE A 760 -20.77 -0.40 39.59
C PHE A 760 -21.74 -1.10 38.64
N ALA A 761 -22.75 -0.38 38.12
CA ALA A 761 -23.91 -0.98 37.47
C ALA A 761 -23.54 -1.67 36.14
N ASP A 762 -22.75 -1.01 35.32
CA ASP A 762 -22.37 -1.51 33.99
C ASP A 762 -21.43 -2.72 34.11
N ALA A 763 -20.41 -2.63 34.97
CA ALA A 763 -19.51 -3.76 35.28
C ALA A 763 -20.24 -4.95 35.93
N LEU A 764 -21.19 -4.70 36.84
CA LEU A 764 -21.98 -5.77 37.48
C LEU A 764 -22.77 -6.56 36.43
N THR A 765 -23.48 -5.87 35.54
CA THR A 765 -24.31 -6.52 34.52
C THR A 765 -23.43 -7.17 33.45
N GLY A 766 -22.36 -6.49 33.03
CA GLY A 766 -21.37 -6.98 32.10
C GLY A 766 -20.56 -8.18 32.61
N SER A 767 -20.36 -8.35 33.92
CA SER A 767 -19.55 -9.45 34.48
C SER A 767 -20.03 -10.86 34.09
N VAL A 768 -21.33 -11.04 33.92
CA VAL A 768 -21.90 -12.33 33.51
C VAL A 768 -21.74 -12.54 32.01
N LEU A 769 -21.82 -11.46 31.23
CA LEU A 769 -21.50 -11.51 29.80
C LEU A 769 -20.01 -11.79 29.59
N ALA A 770 -19.13 -11.13 30.35
CA ALA A 770 -17.69 -11.38 30.36
C ALA A 770 -17.40 -12.86 30.67
N ALA A 771 -18.04 -13.41 31.70
CA ALA A 771 -17.96 -14.84 31.97
C ALA A 771 -18.49 -15.67 30.78
N LYS A 772 -19.61 -15.29 30.17
CA LYS A 772 -20.17 -16.01 29.01
C LYS A 772 -19.24 -16.04 27.81
N GLU A 773 -18.55 -14.94 27.53
CA GLU A 773 -17.66 -14.77 26.39
C GLU A 773 -16.20 -15.11 26.68
N ASN A 774 -15.89 -15.58 27.90
CA ASN A 774 -14.54 -15.84 28.38
C ASN A 774 -13.64 -14.59 28.32
N ALA A 775 -14.22 -13.44 28.63
CA ALA A 775 -13.56 -12.14 28.72
C ALA A 775 -13.22 -11.78 30.18
N VAL A 776 -12.25 -10.89 30.33
CA VAL A 776 -11.88 -10.27 31.62
C VAL A 776 -12.51 -8.89 31.76
N ILE A 777 -12.67 -8.42 32.99
CA ILE A 777 -13.07 -7.03 33.26
C ILE A 777 -11.84 -6.22 33.62
N LEU A 778 -11.60 -5.14 32.87
CA LEU A 778 -10.71 -4.07 33.26
C LEU A 778 -11.51 -2.82 33.64
N LEU A 779 -10.92 -1.98 34.48
CA LEU A 779 -11.54 -0.75 34.97
C LEU A 779 -10.81 0.46 34.39
N THR A 780 -11.54 1.52 34.08
CA THR A 780 -10.99 2.80 33.60
C THR A 780 -11.68 4.00 34.25
N GLU A 781 -11.16 5.22 34.04
CA GLU A 781 -11.87 6.44 34.39
C GLU A 781 -12.81 6.88 33.25
N LYS A 782 -13.49 8.02 33.41
CA LYS A 782 -14.34 8.55 32.34
C LYS A 782 -13.52 9.13 31.18
N GLU A 783 -12.47 9.87 31.51
CA GLU A 783 -11.70 10.73 30.61
C GLU A 783 -10.18 10.50 30.72
N GLU A 784 -9.73 9.64 31.64
CA GLU A 784 -8.32 9.35 31.85
C GLU A 784 -8.13 7.83 31.77
N PHE A 785 -7.11 7.39 31.03
CA PHE A 785 -6.81 5.96 30.87
C PHE A 785 -5.75 5.56 31.88
N PRO A 786 -6.08 4.79 32.94
CA PRO A 786 -5.10 4.44 33.95
C PRO A 786 -3.96 3.63 33.33
N THR A 787 -2.71 3.98 33.65
CA THR A 787 -1.52 3.31 33.11
C THR A 787 -1.58 1.79 33.27
N ALA A 788 -2.00 1.31 34.44
CA ALA A 788 -2.13 -0.13 34.71
C ALA A 788 -3.18 -0.83 33.81
N THR A 789 -4.22 -0.12 33.41
CA THR A 789 -5.26 -0.64 32.50
C THR A 789 -4.72 -0.74 31.07
N PHE A 790 -3.99 0.28 30.62
CA PHE A 790 -3.30 0.26 29.33
C PHE A 790 -2.26 -0.86 29.25
N GLU A 791 -1.39 -0.96 30.25
CA GLU A 791 -0.36 -2.01 30.32
C GLU A 791 -0.99 -3.41 30.30
N ALA A 792 -2.11 -3.60 31.01
CA ALA A 792 -2.84 -4.87 30.98
C ALA A 792 -3.42 -5.17 29.59
N LEU A 793 -3.97 -4.20 28.87
CA LEU A 793 -4.46 -4.41 27.50
C LEU A 793 -3.34 -4.88 26.55
N VAL A 794 -2.16 -4.25 26.67
CA VAL A 794 -0.97 -4.63 25.90
C VAL A 794 -0.51 -6.03 26.28
N GLU A 795 -0.38 -6.34 27.57
CA GLU A 795 0.06 -7.66 28.07
C GLU A 795 -0.90 -8.78 27.61
N LEU A 796 -2.21 -8.51 27.65
CA LEU A 796 -3.24 -9.44 27.23
C LEU A 796 -3.33 -9.61 25.71
N SER A 797 -2.61 -8.79 24.93
CA SER A 797 -2.77 -8.68 23.48
C SER A 797 -4.25 -8.51 23.11
N ALA A 798 -4.92 -7.59 23.80
CA ALA A 798 -6.35 -7.40 23.67
C ALA A 798 -6.70 -6.94 22.24
N THR A 799 -7.51 -7.73 21.55
CA THR A 799 -7.98 -7.45 20.18
C THR A 799 -9.49 -7.28 20.10
N HIS A 800 -10.21 -7.69 21.16
CA HIS A 800 -11.67 -7.58 21.24
C HIS A 800 -12.01 -6.85 22.53
N VAL A 801 -12.41 -5.58 22.43
CA VAL A 801 -12.65 -4.71 23.58
C VAL A 801 -14.12 -4.28 23.58
N THR A 802 -14.86 -4.70 24.60
CA THR A 802 -16.25 -4.26 24.79
C THR A 802 -16.33 -3.18 25.87
N ILE A 803 -16.74 -1.98 25.50
CA ILE A 803 -16.98 -0.85 26.39
C ILE A 803 -18.36 -0.98 27.03
N LEU A 804 -18.41 -1.00 28.35
CA LEU A 804 -19.64 -1.10 29.13
C LEU A 804 -20.05 0.29 29.64
N GLY A 805 -21.13 0.82 29.08
CA GLY A 805 -21.67 2.13 29.42
C GLY A 805 -21.56 3.17 28.30
N GLY A 806 -22.42 4.18 28.37
CA GLY A 806 -22.47 5.27 27.39
C GLY A 806 -21.32 6.27 27.51
N THR A 807 -21.29 7.23 26.60
CA THR A 807 -20.24 8.28 26.51
C THR A 807 -20.16 9.17 27.76
N ALA A 808 -21.25 9.27 28.52
CA ALA A 808 -21.27 9.96 29.81
C ALA A 808 -20.49 9.22 30.92
N VAL A 809 -20.22 7.93 30.74
CA VAL A 809 -19.56 7.04 31.71
C VAL A 809 -18.12 6.72 31.27
N ILE A 810 -17.90 6.52 29.98
CA ILE A 810 -16.57 6.35 29.35
C ILE A 810 -16.61 7.16 28.04
N SER A 811 -15.83 8.24 27.93
CA SER A 811 -15.86 9.15 26.77
C SER A 811 -15.40 8.44 25.49
N ASP A 812 -15.78 8.96 24.33
CA ASP A 812 -15.25 8.45 23.05
C ASP A 812 -13.79 8.88 22.83
N GLU A 813 -13.37 10.01 23.41
CA GLU A 813 -11.99 10.47 23.33
C GLU A 813 -11.02 9.47 23.97
N LEU A 814 -11.37 8.95 25.15
CA LEU A 814 -10.60 7.90 25.83
C LEU A 814 -10.45 6.63 25.00
N ILE A 815 -11.43 6.33 24.15
CA ILE A 815 -11.47 5.10 23.36
C ILE A 815 -10.62 5.22 22.09
N LYS A 816 -10.38 6.44 21.63
CA LYS A 816 -9.48 6.71 20.51
C LYS A 816 -8.01 6.63 20.92
N GLU A 817 -7.69 7.02 22.16
CA GLU A 817 -6.36 6.90 22.78
C GLU A 817 -5.92 5.43 22.97
#